data_AF-A0A847H0R7-F1
#
_entry.id   AF-A0A847H0R7-F1
#
_cell.length_a   1.000
_cell.length_b   1.000
_cell.length_c   1.000
_cell.angle_alpha   90.00
_cell.angle_beta   90.00
_cell.angle_gamma   90.00
#
_symmetry.space_group_name_H-M   'P 1'
#
loop_
_entity.id
_entity.type
_entity.pdbx_description
1 polymer ?
#
loop_
_entity_poly.entity_id
_entity_poly.type
_entity_poly.pdbx_seq_one_letter_code
_entity_poly.pdbx_strand_id
1 'polypeptide(L)'
;MTAEANATQRTGDASQQSDAAGGGKGQNGSPTAVGAGSPPAAAETSPGGAPESEGSNRRCEVRFEYTAEFPRVLEQLHSALLISTYQAGKLCVVGACDSRLTFSFHNVERVMGVAANPVRVAVGARRQIYSFHPAHDVASRLAPSGTFDACWIARTSFVTGNIHSHDLAWGQDGLWVVNTLFSCLCTLHENYSFVPRWRPPFISQLIDQDRCHLNGLAMDEGQPRFVTVMAESDEPAGWRPTKATGGCVLDVSSGQTVARGFSMPHSPRWHDGRLWVLDSGKGLLTVVDPASGHVEPVTGMPGYTRGLAFGGPFAFVGLSRIRETSVFGGVPIAEHREELKCGVGVVDLRSGRQVAALQFHSGVEEIFAVELLPGAVHPHLCGVTLDEDETQDVWIVPPAEPGPPAEPGPSVEPGPPVQAGPGRAAAQAVVAAALPGPSATQRAAPQAAAQTLSREGEALHTEGRLLEALDRLRRAAELDPASATVMNQLGNLQQDLGDQTAALSYYRRAVALQPDFAPAHQNLGVLATVLSEPHLALRHFELAQQARPEAMNLVLGATVVPVIYDSPEDVRSWRKRLVDRVRALVDAGVAIDTTNARIDTSFYFAYQGENDRGVMLDLARVYRGVACCLAARDGLWRPRGPRLRVGFLSAHFRDHTIGRLNLGRVQRLARSRFEVTVISLRPPADAMAQAFQQAADRFVLVPRDPAAARRTIAELGLDILVFADVGMDTLTQTLAYSRMAPIQCVTWGHPDTTGSPAMDYFVSSRLLETDEADGHYSEQLVRLPNLGVYYARPALSGPPRNREFFGLDPTRHVYLCPQTLFKFHPEYDVVLRGILEADPRGDLVVPEGRVPAWTARLRQRWARTLPDAGRRVRFVPAQPNADFLHLLAQADVMLDPFPFGGGNTTYEALAVGTPVVTKPGRFLRGRIAGALYQRMGLDSAVAATDEQYVSLAVRLATDRDFRRTVQREIADTCPVLFENDQDVTAWDEFLHEVTESAI
;
A
#
# COMPACT_ATOMS: atom_id res chain seq x y z
N MET A 1 -39.22 -4.31 -63.83
CA MET A 1 -38.14 -4.91 -64.64
C MET A 1 -37.59 -6.04 -63.77
N THR A 2 -38.02 -7.30 -63.92
CA THR A 2 -37.57 -8.30 -64.93
C THR A 2 -36.10 -8.72 -64.70
N ALA A 3 -35.73 -10.00 -64.51
CA ALA A 3 -36.47 -11.28 -64.58
C ALA A 3 -35.87 -12.32 -63.56
N GLU A 4 -36.56 -13.39 -63.14
CA GLU A 4 -36.48 -14.80 -63.64
C GLU A 4 -35.05 -15.39 -63.79
N ALA A 5 -34.68 -16.64 -63.45
CA ALA A 5 -35.28 -17.77 -62.69
C ALA A 5 -34.09 -18.70 -62.22
N ASN A 6 -34.12 -20.00 -61.85
CA ASN A 6 -35.09 -21.11 -61.73
C ASN A 6 -34.45 -22.15 -60.74
N ALA A 7 -35.11 -22.69 -59.70
CA ALA A 7 -36.05 -23.83 -59.65
C ALA A 7 -35.48 -25.26 -59.84
N THR A 8 -35.48 -26.08 -58.77
CA THR A 8 -35.75 -27.55 -58.83
C THR A 8 -36.24 -28.07 -57.45
N GLN A 9 -36.92 -29.23 -57.38
CA GLN A 9 -37.61 -29.78 -56.19
C GLN A 9 -37.24 -31.25 -55.89
N ARG A 10 -37.50 -31.71 -54.64
CA ARG A 10 -38.06 -33.02 -54.17
C ARG A 10 -37.55 -33.35 -52.75
N THR A 11 -38.29 -33.66 -51.66
CA THR A 11 -39.58 -34.33 -51.30
C THR A 11 -39.44 -35.79 -50.82
N GLY A 12 -39.98 -36.11 -49.63
CA GLY A 12 -39.91 -37.40 -48.89
C GLY A 12 -39.47 -37.17 -47.44
N ASP A 13 -40.24 -37.31 -46.34
CA ASP A 13 -41.41 -38.16 -45.98
C ASP A 13 -41.04 -39.65 -45.77
N ALA A 14 -41.43 -40.40 -44.70
CA ALA A 14 -42.05 -40.13 -43.39
C ALA A 14 -42.01 -41.41 -42.48
N SER A 15 -42.61 -41.39 -41.26
CA SER A 15 -43.01 -42.54 -40.38
C SER A 15 -41.89 -43.37 -39.70
N GLN A 16 -42.06 -44.20 -38.64
CA GLN A 16 -43.03 -44.40 -37.52
C GLN A 16 -42.28 -45.24 -36.43
N GLN A 17 -42.30 -44.97 -35.11
CA GLN A 17 -43.35 -45.17 -34.07
C GLN A 17 -43.52 -46.62 -33.52
N SER A 18 -43.02 -46.88 -32.30
CA SER A 18 -43.43 -47.88 -31.26
C SER A 18 -42.43 -47.78 -30.09
N ASP A 19 -42.77 -47.69 -28.79
CA ASP A 19 -43.54 -48.56 -27.89
C ASP A 19 -42.81 -49.88 -27.49
N ALA A 20 -42.72 -50.31 -26.22
CA ALA A 20 -43.08 -49.65 -24.93
C ALA A 20 -42.47 -50.35 -23.68
N ALA A 21 -42.35 -49.57 -22.59
CA ALA A 21 -42.56 -49.92 -21.16
C ALA A 21 -41.75 -51.01 -20.39
N GLY A 22 -41.53 -50.72 -19.09
CA GLY A 22 -41.14 -51.68 -18.03
C GLY A 22 -39.65 -51.64 -17.61
N GLY A 23 -39.26 -51.53 -16.33
CA GLY A 23 -40.00 -51.25 -15.09
C GLY A 23 -39.61 -52.17 -13.92
N GLY A 24 -38.90 -51.66 -12.91
CA GLY A 24 -38.60 -52.41 -11.67
C GLY A 24 -37.54 -51.75 -10.78
N LYS A 25 -37.76 -51.70 -9.46
CA LYS A 25 -36.81 -51.19 -8.45
C LYS A 25 -36.19 -52.35 -7.64
N GLY A 26 -34.99 -52.16 -7.12
CA GLY A 26 -34.36 -53.00 -6.09
C GLY A 26 -33.38 -52.17 -5.24
N GLN A 27 -33.18 -52.52 -3.96
CA GLN A 27 -32.48 -51.68 -2.97
C GLN A 27 -31.56 -52.48 -2.03
N ASN A 28 -30.53 -51.78 -1.50
CA ASN A 28 -29.76 -52.02 -0.27
C ASN A 28 -28.80 -53.23 -0.19
N GLY A 29 -27.64 -53.02 0.45
CA GLY A 29 -26.68 -54.09 0.77
C GLY A 29 -25.29 -53.63 1.28
N SER A 30 -25.18 -53.31 2.56
CA SER A 30 -23.93 -53.19 3.37
C SER A 30 -24.11 -54.09 4.63
N PRO A 31 -23.09 -54.48 5.44
CA PRO A 31 -21.76 -53.85 5.70
C PRO A 31 -20.58 -54.84 6.02
N THR A 32 -19.70 -54.49 6.98
CA THR A 32 -18.71 -55.29 7.79
C THR A 32 -17.30 -55.70 7.24
N ALA A 33 -16.33 -54.78 7.37
CA ALA A 33 -15.14 -54.76 8.26
C ALA A 33 -14.22 -56.00 8.60
N VAL A 34 -12.94 -55.66 8.90
CA VAL A 34 -11.84 -56.43 9.57
C VAL A 34 -11.10 -57.49 8.71
N GLY A 35 -9.76 -57.61 8.68
CA GLY A 35 -8.67 -56.74 9.20
C GLY A 35 -7.26 -57.40 9.25
N ALA A 36 -6.21 -56.55 9.26
CA ALA A 36 -4.78 -56.80 9.59
C ALA A 36 -3.91 -57.84 8.81
N GLY A 37 -2.71 -57.40 8.36
CA GLY A 37 -1.62 -58.29 7.91
C GLY A 37 -0.45 -57.61 7.15
N SER A 38 0.78 -57.76 7.66
CA SER A 38 2.09 -57.39 7.06
C SER A 38 3.13 -58.45 7.48
N PRO A 39 4.39 -58.54 6.95
CA PRO A 39 5.08 -57.83 5.86
C PRO A 39 5.52 -58.89 4.78
N PRO A 40 6.68 -58.93 4.05
CA PRO A 40 7.87 -58.06 3.90
C PRO A 40 8.17 -57.60 2.44
N ALA A 41 9.37 -57.09 2.16
CA ALA A 41 9.72 -56.31 0.97
C ALA A 41 10.98 -56.78 0.20
N ALA A 42 10.94 -56.58 -1.13
CA ALA A 42 12.03 -56.44 -2.12
C ALA A 42 11.36 -56.28 -3.51
N ALA A 43 11.92 -55.72 -4.58
CA ALA A 43 12.97 -54.73 -4.84
C ALA A 43 12.90 -54.43 -6.37
N GLU A 44 13.71 -53.49 -6.90
CA GLU A 44 13.86 -53.20 -8.36
C GLU A 44 12.62 -52.66 -9.11
N THR A 45 12.66 -51.72 -10.06
CA THR A 45 13.43 -50.50 -10.37
C THR A 45 12.86 -50.00 -11.71
N SER A 46 12.65 -48.70 -11.90
CA SER A 46 12.18 -48.12 -13.17
C SER A 46 13.00 -46.87 -13.53
N PRO A 47 13.42 -46.69 -14.79
CA PRO A 47 14.25 -45.56 -15.19
C PRO A 47 13.46 -44.37 -15.75
N GLY A 48 13.96 -43.15 -15.49
CA GLY A 48 13.80 -42.00 -16.40
C GLY A 48 12.45 -41.28 -16.45
N GLY A 49 12.21 -40.39 -15.49
CA GLY A 49 11.19 -39.33 -15.58
C GLY A 49 11.64 -38.09 -14.83
N ALA A 50 11.56 -36.90 -15.45
CA ALA A 50 11.95 -35.65 -14.81
C ALA A 50 10.83 -35.14 -13.87
N PRO A 51 11.14 -34.65 -12.65
CA PRO A 51 10.13 -34.26 -11.69
C PRO A 51 9.52 -32.88 -11.99
N GLU A 52 8.20 -32.83 -11.99
CA GLU A 52 7.41 -31.60 -11.83
C GLU A 52 7.58 -31.06 -10.40
N SER A 53 7.30 -29.76 -10.18
CA SER A 53 7.26 -29.18 -8.82
C SER A 53 5.99 -28.39 -8.58
N GLU A 54 5.16 -28.90 -7.68
CA GLU A 54 3.86 -28.34 -7.30
C GLU A 54 4.01 -26.99 -6.58
N GLY A 55 3.15 -26.02 -6.92
CA GLY A 55 2.94 -24.84 -6.08
C GLY A 55 2.18 -25.21 -4.81
N SER A 56 2.66 -24.78 -3.65
CA SER A 56 1.90 -24.94 -2.39
C SER A 56 2.33 -23.92 -1.33
N ASN A 57 1.37 -23.44 -0.54
CA ASN A 57 1.66 -22.81 0.75
C ASN A 57 1.90 -23.90 1.82
N ARG A 58 2.82 -24.83 1.54
CA ARG A 58 3.29 -25.79 2.56
C ARG A 58 4.08 -24.97 3.59
N ARG A 59 3.75 -25.09 4.88
CA ARG A 59 4.69 -24.77 5.97
C ARG A 59 5.97 -25.55 5.66
N CYS A 60 7.03 -24.85 5.27
CA CYS A 60 8.28 -25.51 4.88
C CYS A 60 8.92 -26.09 6.15
N GLU A 61 8.94 -27.42 6.24
CA GLU A 61 9.48 -28.12 7.40
C GLU A 61 10.98 -27.85 7.50
N VAL A 62 11.39 -27.03 8.48
CA VAL A 62 12.80 -26.77 8.77
C VAL A 62 13.36 -27.98 9.50
N ARG A 63 13.99 -28.90 8.76
CA ARG A 63 14.73 -30.03 9.35
C ARG A 63 16.15 -29.59 9.61
N PHE A 64 16.65 -29.90 10.80
CA PHE A 64 17.99 -29.52 11.24
C PHE A 64 18.59 -30.60 12.14
N GLU A 65 19.91 -30.57 12.27
CA GLU A 65 20.69 -31.38 13.21
C GLU A 65 21.66 -30.49 13.98
N TYR A 66 22.01 -30.87 15.21
CA TYR A 66 22.99 -30.13 16.00
C TYR A 66 23.78 -31.06 16.94
N THR A 67 24.98 -30.65 17.32
CA THR A 67 25.80 -31.39 18.29
C THR A 67 25.37 -31.08 19.72
N ALA A 68 25.55 -32.02 20.66
CA ALA A 68 25.11 -31.87 22.05
C ALA A 68 25.81 -30.71 22.80
N GLU A 69 26.90 -30.21 22.23
CA GLU A 69 27.71 -29.09 22.70
C GLU A 69 27.09 -27.74 22.35
N PHE A 70 26.34 -27.62 21.25
CA PHE A 70 25.80 -26.33 20.79
C PHE A 70 24.87 -25.65 21.83
N PRO A 71 23.82 -26.31 22.37
CA PRO A 71 23.00 -25.68 23.41
C PRO A 71 23.81 -25.37 24.68
N ARG A 72 24.76 -26.24 25.05
CA ARG A 72 25.63 -26.02 26.22
C ARG A 72 26.53 -24.79 26.08
N VAL A 73 26.99 -24.48 24.87
CA VAL A 73 27.76 -23.25 24.61
C VAL A 73 26.86 -22.01 24.73
N LEU A 74 25.61 -22.04 24.25
CA LEU A 74 24.64 -20.95 24.46
C LEU A 74 24.31 -20.76 25.95
N GLU A 75 24.07 -21.86 26.67
CA GLU A 75 23.84 -21.88 28.13
C GLU A 75 25.06 -21.33 28.89
N GLN A 76 26.28 -21.77 28.55
CA GLN A 76 27.54 -21.30 29.16
C GLN A 76 27.80 -19.80 28.90
N LEU A 77 27.46 -19.30 27.71
CA LEU A 77 27.60 -17.89 27.35
C LEU A 77 26.44 -17.01 27.83
N HIS A 78 25.41 -17.60 28.45
CA HIS A 78 24.16 -16.94 28.81
C HIS A 78 23.60 -16.06 27.67
N SER A 79 23.62 -16.63 26.46
CA SER A 79 23.35 -15.92 25.20
C SER A 79 22.59 -16.79 24.21
N ALA A 80 21.68 -16.18 23.44
CA ALA A 80 21.00 -16.80 22.30
C ALA A 80 21.64 -16.35 20.98
N LEU A 81 21.37 -17.06 19.89
CA LEU A 81 21.92 -16.75 18.58
C LEU A 81 20.83 -16.25 17.62
N LEU A 82 20.99 -15.04 17.11
CA LEU A 82 20.18 -14.47 16.04
C LEU A 82 20.81 -14.82 14.69
N ILE A 83 19.99 -15.27 13.73
CA ILE A 83 20.41 -15.69 12.40
C ILE A 83 19.48 -15.02 11.37
N SER A 84 20.02 -14.21 10.46
CA SER A 84 19.25 -13.65 9.35
C SER A 84 19.32 -14.55 8.11
N THR A 85 18.17 -14.75 7.45
CA THR A 85 18.05 -15.60 6.26
C THR A 85 17.47 -14.80 5.09
N TYR A 86 18.30 -14.54 4.08
CA TYR A 86 17.99 -13.54 3.05
C TYR A 86 16.95 -14.01 2.02
N GLN A 87 17.13 -15.23 1.48
CA GLN A 87 16.16 -15.84 0.55
C GLN A 87 14.83 -16.24 1.24
N ALA A 88 14.88 -16.73 2.48
CA ALA A 88 13.68 -17.14 3.21
C ALA A 88 12.94 -15.97 3.88
N GLY A 89 13.58 -14.80 4.03
CA GLY A 89 12.96 -13.62 4.63
C GLY A 89 12.64 -13.81 6.11
N LYS A 90 13.42 -14.61 6.85
CA LYS A 90 13.21 -14.88 8.27
C LYS A 90 14.38 -14.41 9.13
N LEU A 91 14.08 -13.75 10.25
CA LEU A 91 14.97 -13.70 11.41
C LEU A 91 14.71 -14.96 12.24
N CYS A 92 15.69 -15.84 12.33
CA CYS A 92 15.66 -17.02 13.18
C CYS A 92 16.33 -16.70 14.52
N VAL A 93 15.68 -17.08 15.63
CA VAL A 93 16.21 -16.98 16.99
C VAL A 93 16.44 -18.40 17.49
N VAL A 94 17.70 -18.73 17.77
CA VAL A 94 18.12 -20.03 18.31
C VAL A 94 18.47 -19.84 19.78
N GLY A 95 17.61 -20.35 20.66
CA GLY A 95 17.83 -20.38 22.10
C GLY A 95 18.23 -21.77 22.58
N ALA A 96 18.37 -21.93 23.91
CA ALA A 96 18.51 -23.22 24.55
C ALA A 96 17.64 -23.33 25.82
N CYS A 97 17.15 -24.54 26.08
CA CYS A 97 16.39 -24.90 27.28
C CYS A 97 16.60 -26.40 27.56
N ASP A 98 16.86 -26.79 28.82
CA ASP A 98 17.21 -28.16 29.22
C ASP A 98 18.30 -28.84 28.35
N SER A 99 19.35 -28.09 28.00
CA SER A 99 20.41 -28.46 27.04
C SER A 99 19.90 -28.97 25.68
N ARG A 100 18.78 -28.42 25.20
CA ARG A 100 18.23 -28.60 23.84
C ARG A 100 18.06 -27.26 23.16
N LEU A 101 18.24 -27.20 21.84
CA LEU A 101 17.99 -25.98 21.08
C LEU A 101 16.49 -25.71 20.89
N THR A 102 16.10 -24.45 21.04
CA THR A 102 14.76 -23.94 20.77
C THR A 102 14.82 -22.93 19.62
N PHE A 103 13.75 -22.82 18.83
CA PHE A 103 13.72 -22.02 17.60
C PHE A 103 12.44 -21.18 17.51
N SER A 104 12.58 -19.93 17.09
CA SER A 104 11.46 -19.13 16.57
C SER A 104 11.88 -18.40 15.28
N PHE A 105 10.92 -18.14 14.38
CA PHE A 105 11.16 -17.58 13.05
C PHE A 105 10.21 -16.42 12.77
N HIS A 106 10.75 -15.22 12.59
CA HIS A 106 10.00 -13.97 12.45
C HIS A 106 10.10 -13.44 11.01
N ASN A 107 9.00 -13.00 10.40
CA ASN A 107 8.93 -12.55 9.01
C ASN A 107 9.56 -11.17 8.85
N VAL A 108 10.71 -11.10 8.17
CA VAL A 108 11.45 -9.85 7.96
C VAL A 108 11.95 -9.82 6.51
N GLU A 109 11.25 -9.07 5.65
CA GLU A 109 11.50 -9.07 4.20
C GLU A 109 12.97 -8.73 3.87
N ARG A 110 13.68 -9.69 3.27
CA ARG A 110 15.12 -9.63 2.99
C ARG A 110 15.92 -9.10 4.19
N VAL A 111 15.83 -9.79 5.32
CA VAL A 111 16.71 -9.51 6.46
C VAL A 111 18.18 -9.75 6.09
N MET A 112 19.05 -8.81 6.49
CA MET A 112 20.46 -8.75 6.11
C MET A 112 21.32 -8.63 7.38
N GLY A 113 21.93 -7.47 7.66
CA GLY A 113 22.71 -7.23 8.87
C GLY A 113 21.86 -7.25 10.15
N VAL A 114 22.44 -7.74 11.24
CA VAL A 114 21.87 -7.79 12.60
C VAL A 114 22.95 -7.33 13.57
N ALA A 115 22.58 -6.53 14.58
CA ALA A 115 23.50 -6.09 15.64
C ALA A 115 22.80 -6.07 17.01
N ALA A 116 23.40 -6.67 18.03
CA ALA A 116 22.83 -6.81 19.36
C ALA A 116 23.75 -6.24 20.45
N ASN A 117 23.15 -5.82 21.54
CA ASN A 117 23.80 -5.52 22.81
C ASN A 117 22.76 -5.70 23.95
N PRO A 118 23.16 -5.66 25.24
CA PRO A 118 22.24 -5.90 26.36
C PRO A 118 21.04 -4.95 26.50
N VAL A 119 20.94 -3.86 25.72
CA VAL A 119 19.83 -2.89 25.78
C VAL A 119 19.10 -2.65 24.46
N ARG A 120 19.64 -3.11 23.31
CA ARG A 120 19.00 -3.01 21.99
C ARG A 120 19.45 -4.12 21.03
N VAL A 121 18.52 -4.57 20.18
CA VAL A 121 18.85 -5.25 18.92
C VAL A 121 18.45 -4.34 17.75
N ALA A 122 19.24 -4.35 16.68
CA ALA A 122 18.93 -3.75 15.39
C ALA A 122 18.89 -4.83 14.31
N VAL A 123 17.90 -4.78 13.42
CA VAL A 123 17.68 -5.76 12.35
C VAL A 123 17.43 -5.01 11.04
N GLY A 124 18.35 -5.17 10.08
CA GLY A 124 18.26 -4.55 8.76
C GLY A 124 17.39 -5.37 7.82
N ALA A 125 16.34 -4.76 7.29
CA ALA A 125 15.39 -5.33 6.33
C ALA A 125 15.38 -4.54 5.01
N ARG A 126 14.67 -5.02 3.98
CA ARG A 126 14.68 -4.45 2.62
C ARG A 126 14.48 -2.94 2.52
N ARG A 127 13.68 -2.33 3.39
CA ARG A 127 13.38 -0.88 3.34
C ARG A 127 13.44 -0.16 4.69
N GLN A 128 13.76 -0.89 5.76
CA GLN A 128 13.71 -0.39 7.13
C GLN A 128 14.81 -1.02 7.98
N ILE A 129 15.20 -0.36 9.07
CA ILE A 129 15.96 -0.99 10.16
C ILE A 129 15.09 -0.93 11.42
N TYR A 130 14.71 -2.11 11.92
CA TYR A 130 13.94 -2.27 13.15
C TYR A 130 14.86 -2.21 14.37
N SER A 131 14.43 -1.54 15.45
CA SER A 131 15.08 -1.62 16.76
C SER A 131 14.17 -2.28 17.79
N PHE A 132 14.64 -3.40 18.34
CA PHE A 132 14.01 -4.09 19.45
C PHE A 132 14.57 -3.57 20.77
N HIS A 133 13.69 -3.43 21.76
CA HIS A 133 14.02 -3.06 23.14
C HIS A 133 13.67 -4.22 24.08
N PRO A 134 14.41 -4.39 25.18
CA PRO A 134 14.10 -5.40 26.19
C PRO A 134 12.82 -5.06 26.96
N ALA A 135 12.14 -6.11 27.39
CA ALA A 135 10.86 -6.12 28.10
C ALA A 135 10.89 -7.20 29.21
N HIS A 136 11.96 -7.22 30.00
CA HIS A 136 12.25 -8.32 30.94
C HIS A 136 11.16 -8.57 31.97
N ASP A 137 10.41 -7.54 32.37
CA ASP A 137 9.26 -7.67 33.28
C ASP A 137 8.10 -8.47 32.66
N VAL A 138 8.03 -8.56 31.34
CA VAL A 138 6.96 -9.25 30.60
C VAL A 138 7.30 -10.72 30.32
N ALA A 139 8.59 -11.08 30.21
CA ALA A 139 9.04 -12.41 29.78
C ALA A 139 8.40 -13.58 30.56
N SER A 140 8.35 -13.47 31.89
CA SER A 140 7.74 -14.48 32.78
C SER A 140 6.21 -14.58 32.64
N ARG A 141 5.55 -13.55 32.10
CA ARG A 141 4.09 -13.44 31.92
C ARG A 141 3.60 -13.86 30.52
N LEU A 142 4.49 -14.03 29.54
CA LEU A 142 4.16 -14.55 28.22
C LEU A 142 3.66 -16.00 28.32
N ALA A 143 2.80 -16.44 27.40
CA ALA A 143 2.33 -17.83 27.39
C ALA A 143 3.32 -18.75 26.62
N PRO A 144 3.68 -19.94 27.17
CA PRO A 144 3.41 -20.44 28.51
C PRO A 144 4.24 -19.71 29.58
N SER A 145 3.63 -19.41 30.74
CA SER A 145 4.29 -18.62 31.79
C SER A 145 5.53 -19.33 32.32
N GLY A 146 6.63 -18.58 32.43
CA GLY A 146 7.95 -19.09 32.83
C GLY A 146 8.77 -19.77 31.72
N THR A 147 8.29 -19.83 30.47
CA THR A 147 9.05 -20.44 29.35
C THR A 147 10.24 -19.58 28.89
N PHE A 148 10.11 -18.25 28.89
CA PHE A 148 11.10 -17.32 28.32
C PHE A 148 11.82 -16.53 29.43
N ASP A 149 13.13 -16.35 29.29
CA ASP A 149 13.96 -15.59 30.25
C ASP A 149 14.07 -14.09 29.91
N ALA A 150 13.92 -13.73 28.63
CA ALA A 150 13.79 -12.35 28.18
C ALA A 150 12.69 -12.19 27.13
N CYS A 151 12.19 -10.96 27.00
CA CYS A 151 11.30 -10.55 25.92
C CYS A 151 11.91 -9.32 25.24
N TRP A 152 11.84 -9.28 23.91
CA TRP A 152 12.41 -8.23 23.07
C TRP A 152 11.36 -7.78 22.03
N ILE A 153 10.91 -6.53 22.14
CA ILE A 153 9.81 -6.01 21.33
C ILE A 153 10.35 -4.97 20.36
N ALA A 154 10.00 -5.07 19.07
CA ALA A 154 10.25 -3.99 18.12
C ALA A 154 9.50 -2.71 18.56
N ARG A 155 10.23 -1.61 18.81
CA ARG A 155 9.64 -0.35 19.31
C ARG A 155 9.80 0.83 18.34
N THR A 156 10.81 0.80 17.49
CA THR A 156 11.00 1.79 16.42
C THR A 156 11.45 1.10 15.14
N SER A 157 11.16 1.71 13.99
CA SER A 157 11.83 1.39 12.73
C SER A 157 12.19 2.67 12.00
N PHE A 158 13.40 2.70 11.42
CA PHE A 158 13.85 3.79 10.56
C PHE A 158 13.64 3.38 9.11
N VAL A 159 12.91 4.19 8.33
CA VAL A 159 12.64 3.91 6.91
C VAL A 159 13.82 4.38 6.07
N THR A 160 14.74 3.47 5.79
CA THR A 160 15.98 3.73 5.05
C THR A 160 15.82 3.62 3.53
N GLY A 161 14.78 2.95 3.05
CA GLY A 161 14.73 2.48 1.67
C GLY A 161 15.73 1.33 1.42
N ASN A 162 15.91 0.94 0.16
CA ASN A 162 16.65 -0.27 -0.20
C ASN A 162 18.17 -0.06 -0.26
N ILE A 163 18.78 0.34 0.86
CA ILE A 163 20.22 0.64 0.98
C ILE A 163 21.14 -0.59 1.02
N HIS A 164 20.58 -1.81 0.96
CA HIS A 164 21.33 -3.07 1.07
C HIS A 164 22.20 -3.13 2.35
N SER A 165 21.57 -3.03 3.52
CA SER A 165 22.22 -2.98 4.85
C SER A 165 22.90 -4.31 5.22
N HIS A 166 24.09 -4.57 4.66
CA HIS A 166 24.77 -5.87 4.75
C HIS A 166 25.26 -6.22 6.16
N ASP A 167 25.72 -5.24 6.92
CA ASP A 167 26.26 -5.43 8.26
C ASP A 167 25.85 -4.23 9.12
N LEU A 168 25.68 -4.47 10.42
CA LEU A 168 25.27 -3.48 11.40
C LEU A 168 26.21 -3.55 12.59
N ALA A 169 26.44 -2.43 13.27
CA ALA A 169 27.14 -2.46 14.54
C ALA A 169 26.71 -1.31 15.46
N TRP A 170 26.68 -1.55 16.76
CA TRP A 170 26.50 -0.51 17.77
C TRP A 170 27.86 0.13 18.09
N GLY A 171 27.93 1.45 17.99
CA GLY A 171 29.07 2.27 18.39
C GLY A 171 28.67 3.36 19.38
N GLN A 172 29.64 4.19 19.79
CA GLN A 172 29.41 5.30 20.73
C GLN A 172 28.40 6.32 20.17
N ASP A 173 28.47 6.60 18.86
CA ASP A 173 27.53 7.45 18.11
C ASP A 173 26.15 6.81 17.81
N GLY A 174 25.87 5.61 18.32
CA GLY A 174 24.64 4.84 18.02
C GLY A 174 24.84 3.78 16.95
N LEU A 175 23.82 3.52 16.13
CA LEU A 175 23.86 2.44 15.13
C LEU A 175 24.60 2.87 13.86
N TRP A 176 25.66 2.13 13.54
CA TRP A 176 26.37 2.17 12.26
C TRP A 176 25.82 1.13 11.29
N VAL A 177 25.74 1.51 10.02
CA VAL A 177 25.14 0.73 8.94
C VAL A 177 26.10 0.67 7.76
N VAL A 178 26.37 -0.54 7.27
CA VAL A 178 27.05 -0.79 5.99
C VAL A 178 26.03 -0.61 4.85
N ASN A 179 26.06 0.55 4.19
CA ASN A 179 25.23 0.86 3.02
C ASN A 179 25.99 0.46 1.76
N THR A 180 25.78 -0.79 1.34
CA THR A 180 26.46 -1.38 0.19
C THR A 180 26.06 -0.71 -1.13
N LEU A 181 24.77 -0.36 -1.28
CA LEU A 181 24.25 0.25 -2.51
C LEU A 181 24.95 1.59 -2.83
N PHE A 182 25.19 2.42 -1.82
CA PHE A 182 25.93 3.69 -1.94
C PHE A 182 27.42 3.57 -1.58
N SER A 183 27.90 2.34 -1.32
CA SER A 183 29.31 2.03 -0.99
C SER A 183 29.88 2.87 0.16
N CYS A 184 29.11 3.06 1.24
CA CYS A 184 29.47 3.91 2.36
C CYS A 184 29.05 3.36 3.74
N LEU A 185 29.69 3.86 4.80
CA LEU A 185 29.22 3.72 6.17
C LEU A 185 28.30 4.90 6.51
N CYS A 186 27.14 4.62 7.10
CA CYS A 186 26.19 5.64 7.50
C CYS A 186 25.58 5.40 8.88
N THR A 187 24.99 6.45 9.45
CA THR A 187 24.18 6.42 10.68
C THR A 187 22.73 6.80 10.36
N LEU A 188 21.80 6.37 11.20
CA LEU A 188 20.37 6.68 11.06
C LEU A 188 20.02 8.10 11.52
N HIS A 189 18.96 8.68 10.97
CA HIS A 189 18.47 10.02 11.29
C HIS A 189 16.96 10.12 11.03
N GLU A 190 16.26 11.05 11.69
CA GLU A 190 14.80 11.22 11.51
C GLU A 190 14.42 11.88 10.18
N ASN A 191 15.23 12.85 9.70
CA ASN A 191 14.91 13.66 8.52
C ASN A 191 15.56 13.15 7.20
N TYR A 192 16.32 12.05 7.24
CA TYR A 192 17.05 11.52 6.08
C TYR A 192 17.03 9.98 6.08
N SER A 193 16.92 9.37 4.90
CA SER A 193 16.98 7.91 4.72
C SER A 193 18.23 7.26 5.35
N PHE A 194 19.35 7.99 5.33
CA PHE A 194 20.57 7.72 6.08
C PHE A 194 21.46 8.97 6.06
N VAL A 195 22.39 9.09 7.01
CA VAL A 195 23.44 10.13 7.01
C VAL A 195 24.79 9.44 6.75
N PRO A 196 25.43 9.65 5.58
CA PRO A 196 26.77 9.16 5.31
C PRO A 196 27.76 9.72 6.33
N ARG A 197 28.65 8.87 6.85
CA ARG A 197 29.69 9.24 7.83
C ARG A 197 31.10 8.94 7.31
N TRP A 198 31.26 7.90 6.48
CA TRP A 198 32.53 7.55 5.83
C TRP A 198 32.29 6.82 4.50
N ARG A 199 33.26 6.86 3.58
CA ARG A 199 33.31 6.07 2.35
C ARG A 199 34.79 5.71 2.04
N PRO A 200 35.07 4.63 1.30
CA PRO A 200 36.44 4.35 0.84
C PRO A 200 36.99 5.53 0.01
N PRO A 201 38.27 5.93 0.15
CA PRO A 201 38.81 7.11 -0.53
C PRO A 201 38.73 7.07 -2.07
N PHE A 202 38.71 5.87 -2.65
CA PHE A 202 38.60 5.67 -4.09
C PHE A 202 37.16 5.83 -4.63
N ILE A 203 36.13 5.88 -3.78
CA ILE A 203 34.75 6.12 -4.24
C ILE A 203 34.55 7.61 -4.52
N SER A 204 34.37 7.99 -5.80
CA SER A 204 34.30 9.41 -6.20
C SER A 204 33.01 10.10 -5.77
N GLN A 205 31.86 9.40 -5.82
CA GLN A 205 30.55 9.95 -5.47
C GLN A 205 29.67 8.93 -4.74
N LEU A 206 28.78 9.41 -3.85
CA LEU A 206 27.73 8.60 -3.23
C LEU A 206 26.54 8.47 -4.20
N ILE A 207 26.47 7.37 -4.94
CA ILE A 207 25.37 7.01 -5.84
C ILE A 207 25.08 5.51 -5.76
N ASP A 208 23.87 5.11 -6.19
CA ASP A 208 23.24 3.81 -5.99
C ASP A 208 23.73 2.70 -6.95
N GLN A 209 25.05 2.54 -7.03
CA GLN A 209 25.72 1.73 -8.06
C GLN A 209 26.50 0.50 -7.55
N ASP A 210 26.52 0.24 -6.23
CA ASP A 210 27.21 -0.92 -5.62
C ASP A 210 28.65 -1.11 -6.15
N ARG A 211 29.45 -0.03 -6.12
CA ARG A 211 30.70 0.06 -6.90
C ARG A 211 31.78 -0.92 -6.42
N CYS A 212 32.01 -0.97 -5.11
CA CYS A 212 33.02 -1.82 -4.48
C CYS A 212 32.47 -3.03 -3.69
N HIS A 213 31.14 -3.07 -3.49
CA HIS A 213 30.46 -4.00 -2.59
C HIS A 213 31.03 -3.99 -1.16
N LEU A 214 31.00 -2.81 -0.53
CA LEU A 214 31.24 -2.63 0.90
C LEU A 214 30.19 -3.43 1.69
N ASN A 215 30.61 -4.48 2.39
CA ASN A 215 29.71 -5.55 2.85
C ASN A 215 29.94 -6.03 4.29
N GLY A 216 30.84 -5.40 5.05
CA GLY A 216 31.15 -5.80 6.42
C GLY A 216 31.90 -4.74 7.22
N LEU A 217 31.72 -4.73 8.55
CA LEU A 217 32.23 -3.71 9.48
C LEU A 217 32.76 -4.32 10.79
N ALA A 218 34.01 -4.02 11.13
CA ALA A 218 34.60 -4.27 12.44
C ALA A 218 34.65 -2.97 13.25
N MET A 219 34.09 -3.01 14.47
CA MET A 219 34.20 -1.93 15.45
C MET A 219 35.38 -2.20 16.40
N ASP A 220 36.07 -1.15 16.82
CA ASP A 220 37.04 -1.17 17.92
C ASP A 220 36.79 0.02 18.85
N GLU A 221 36.88 -0.19 20.16
CA GLU A 221 36.47 0.76 21.22
C GLU A 221 35.09 1.46 20.99
N GLY A 222 34.20 0.85 20.19
CA GLY A 222 32.91 1.43 19.81
C GLY A 222 32.93 2.41 18.63
N GLN A 223 33.99 2.44 17.83
CA GLN A 223 34.08 3.18 16.56
C GLN A 223 34.42 2.26 15.38
N PRO A 224 34.00 2.58 14.14
CA PRO A 224 34.39 1.83 12.95
C PRO A 224 35.91 1.82 12.74
N ARG A 225 36.52 0.63 12.72
CA ARG A 225 37.98 0.48 12.52
C ARG A 225 38.35 -0.19 11.21
N PHE A 226 37.67 -1.28 10.82
CA PHE A 226 37.94 -1.96 9.54
C PHE A 226 36.64 -2.27 8.78
N VAL A 227 36.71 -2.32 7.45
CA VAL A 227 35.61 -2.77 6.58
C VAL A 227 36.10 -3.71 5.48
N THR A 228 35.22 -4.57 4.99
CA THR A 228 35.48 -5.41 3.81
C THR A 228 34.80 -4.83 2.56
N VAL A 229 35.48 -4.98 1.42
CA VAL A 229 34.95 -4.72 0.07
C VAL A 229 35.33 -5.88 -0.86
N MET A 230 34.54 -6.13 -1.91
CA MET A 230 34.85 -7.19 -2.88
C MET A 230 35.81 -6.74 -3.99
N ALA A 231 36.00 -5.43 -4.20
CA ALA A 231 37.10 -4.87 -4.98
C ALA A 231 37.37 -3.40 -4.64
N GLU A 232 38.60 -2.95 -4.87
CA GLU A 232 38.96 -1.53 -4.92
C GLU A 232 38.49 -0.93 -6.27
N SER A 233 37.19 -0.64 -6.38
CA SER A 233 36.57 -0.16 -7.62
C SER A 233 35.57 0.98 -7.38
N ASP A 234 35.53 1.91 -8.33
CA ASP A 234 34.59 3.03 -8.41
C ASP A 234 33.66 2.93 -9.64
N GLU A 235 33.64 1.79 -10.33
CA GLU A 235 32.75 1.53 -11.47
C GLU A 235 31.46 0.81 -11.04
N PRO A 236 30.32 0.99 -11.74
CA PRO A 236 29.05 0.35 -11.38
C PRO A 236 29.18 -1.18 -11.31
N ALA A 237 28.95 -1.76 -10.12
CA ALA A 237 29.19 -3.17 -9.82
C ALA A 237 30.57 -3.71 -10.23
N GLY A 238 31.60 -2.85 -10.25
CA GLY A 238 32.96 -3.13 -10.76
C GLY A 238 33.73 -4.24 -10.02
N TRP A 239 33.21 -4.70 -8.88
CA TRP A 239 33.68 -5.88 -8.14
C TRP A 239 33.35 -7.23 -8.79
N ARG A 240 32.31 -7.31 -9.63
CA ARG A 240 31.78 -8.59 -10.17
C ARG A 240 32.78 -9.41 -11.00
N PRO A 241 33.68 -8.82 -11.82
CA PRO A 241 34.69 -9.57 -12.57
C PRO A 241 35.81 -10.12 -11.68
N THR A 242 36.16 -9.42 -10.60
CA THR A 242 37.35 -9.70 -9.77
C THR A 242 37.02 -10.41 -8.44
N LYS A 243 35.74 -10.56 -8.07
CA LYS A 243 35.23 -11.13 -6.80
C LYS A 243 35.95 -12.36 -6.23
N ALA A 244 36.56 -13.19 -7.09
CA ALA A 244 37.27 -14.39 -6.70
C ALA A 244 38.62 -14.13 -5.99
N THR A 245 39.24 -12.97 -6.22
CA THR A 245 40.59 -12.61 -5.74
C THR A 245 40.78 -11.13 -5.39
N GLY A 246 39.93 -10.24 -5.89
CA GLY A 246 40.03 -8.79 -5.71
C GLY A 246 39.57 -8.27 -4.35
N GLY A 247 39.05 -9.15 -3.48
CA GLY A 247 38.55 -8.78 -2.17
C GLY A 247 39.66 -8.27 -1.25
N CYS A 248 39.34 -7.24 -0.46
CA CYS A 248 40.30 -6.60 0.43
C CYS A 248 39.66 -6.06 1.71
N VAL A 249 40.51 -5.71 2.66
CA VAL A 249 40.15 -5.11 3.95
C VAL A 249 40.75 -3.71 4.02
N LEU A 250 39.92 -2.73 4.40
CA LEU A 250 40.28 -1.32 4.54
C LEU A 250 40.29 -0.94 6.02
N ASP A 251 41.31 -0.21 6.46
CA ASP A 251 41.26 0.57 7.70
C ASP A 251 40.46 1.86 7.45
N VAL A 252 39.50 2.14 8.34
CA VAL A 252 38.56 3.26 8.19
C VAL A 252 39.23 4.60 8.53
N SER A 253 40.15 4.61 9.49
CA SER A 253 40.79 5.84 10.00
C SER A 253 41.74 6.49 8.98
N SER A 254 42.48 5.65 8.25
CA SER A 254 43.45 6.03 7.22
C SER A 254 42.88 5.94 5.81
N GLY A 255 41.80 5.15 5.62
CA GLY A 255 41.26 4.77 4.32
C GLY A 255 42.17 3.82 3.53
N GLN A 256 43.23 3.27 4.14
CA GLN A 256 44.21 2.40 3.48
C GLN A 256 43.85 0.92 3.55
N THR A 257 44.23 0.19 2.51
CA THR A 257 43.91 -1.23 2.35
C THR A 257 44.98 -2.10 3.01
N VAL A 258 44.65 -2.68 4.17
CA VAL A 258 45.58 -3.44 5.02
C VAL A 258 45.87 -4.85 4.51
N ALA A 259 44.90 -5.51 3.85
CA ALA A 259 45.07 -6.86 3.32
C ALA A 259 44.25 -7.08 2.02
N ARG A 260 44.72 -7.98 1.15
CA ARG A 260 44.17 -8.26 -0.20
C ARG A 260 44.25 -9.76 -0.53
N GLY A 261 43.59 -10.19 -1.61
CA GLY A 261 43.64 -11.58 -2.11
C GLY A 261 42.51 -12.47 -1.57
N PHE A 262 41.50 -11.86 -0.94
CA PHE A 262 40.33 -12.56 -0.44
C PHE A 262 39.35 -12.89 -1.59
N SER A 263 38.66 -14.00 -1.46
CA SER A 263 37.55 -14.40 -2.31
C SER A 263 36.25 -13.98 -1.62
N MET A 264 35.64 -12.88 -2.06
CA MET A 264 34.42 -12.30 -1.48
C MET A 264 34.47 -12.19 0.07
N PRO A 265 35.36 -11.38 0.67
CA PRO A 265 35.53 -11.33 2.12
C PRO A 265 34.28 -10.81 2.83
N HIS A 266 33.94 -11.36 4.01
CA HIS A 266 32.76 -10.96 4.79
C HIS A 266 33.04 -10.81 6.29
N SER A 267 32.12 -10.10 6.94
CA SER A 267 31.94 -10.03 8.40
C SER A 267 33.25 -9.86 9.18
N PRO A 268 34.04 -8.80 8.89
CA PRO A 268 35.23 -8.50 9.65
C PRO A 268 34.82 -8.16 11.09
N ARG A 269 35.58 -8.66 12.07
CA ARG A 269 35.35 -8.41 13.49
C ARG A 269 36.68 -8.21 14.20
N TRP A 270 36.75 -7.24 15.10
CA TRP A 270 37.89 -7.06 15.99
C TRP A 270 37.57 -7.76 17.32
N HIS A 271 38.34 -8.78 17.68
CA HIS A 271 38.12 -9.58 18.89
C HIS A 271 39.46 -10.06 19.46
N ASP A 272 39.61 -9.92 20.79
CA ASP A 272 40.84 -10.26 21.53
C ASP A 272 42.11 -9.65 20.92
N GLY A 273 42.05 -8.38 20.53
CA GLY A 273 43.16 -7.63 19.92
C GLY A 273 43.56 -8.08 18.49
N ARG A 274 42.73 -8.91 17.83
CA ARG A 274 42.97 -9.44 16.48
C ARG A 274 41.84 -9.08 15.52
N LEU A 275 42.17 -8.93 14.25
CA LEU A 275 41.20 -8.76 13.17
C LEU A 275 40.86 -10.13 12.57
N TRP A 276 39.60 -10.54 12.69
CA TRP A 276 39.07 -11.79 12.15
C TRP A 276 38.24 -11.49 10.90
N VAL A 277 38.43 -12.27 9.83
CA VAL A 277 37.74 -12.07 8.53
C VAL A 277 37.36 -13.43 7.93
N LEU A 278 36.19 -13.50 7.29
CA LEU A 278 35.76 -14.67 6.53
C LEU A 278 36.23 -14.57 5.07
N ASP A 279 37.04 -15.51 4.59
CA ASP A 279 37.40 -15.64 3.18
C ASP A 279 36.35 -16.53 2.49
N SER A 280 35.17 -15.96 2.25
CA SER A 280 33.93 -16.70 2.03
C SER A 280 33.93 -17.58 0.78
N GLY A 281 34.55 -17.11 -0.31
CA GLY A 281 34.74 -17.87 -1.54
C GLY A 281 35.73 -19.04 -1.41
N LYS A 282 36.41 -19.17 -0.26
CA LYS A 282 37.24 -20.32 0.13
C LYS A 282 36.69 -21.07 1.35
N GLY A 283 35.61 -20.59 1.99
CA GLY A 283 35.02 -21.17 3.20
C GLY A 283 35.88 -21.06 4.47
N LEU A 284 36.82 -20.11 4.53
CA LEU A 284 37.80 -20.03 5.64
C LEU A 284 37.40 -19.00 6.70
N LEU A 285 37.66 -19.33 7.97
CA LEU A 285 37.86 -18.34 9.03
C LEU A 285 39.35 -17.97 9.06
N THR A 286 39.66 -16.67 8.99
CA THR A 286 41.05 -16.17 8.93
C THR A 286 41.30 -15.10 9.99
N VAL A 287 42.55 -14.98 10.42
CA VAL A 287 43.06 -13.81 11.16
C VAL A 287 43.90 -12.97 10.19
N VAL A 288 43.79 -11.65 10.31
CA VAL A 288 44.59 -10.67 9.57
C VAL A 288 45.45 -9.90 10.56
N ASP A 289 46.75 -9.79 10.28
CA ASP A 289 47.61 -8.81 10.93
C ASP A 289 47.53 -7.48 10.15
N PRO A 290 46.95 -6.40 10.70
CA PRO A 290 46.85 -5.12 10.00
C PRO A 290 48.19 -4.42 9.77
N ALA A 291 49.27 -4.83 10.46
CA ALA A 291 50.58 -4.20 10.35
C ALA A 291 51.43 -4.77 9.20
N SER A 292 51.38 -6.09 8.96
CA SER A 292 52.06 -6.74 7.83
C SER A 292 51.15 -7.04 6.63
N GLY A 293 49.83 -7.01 6.82
CA GLY A 293 48.85 -7.47 5.84
C GLY A 293 48.81 -9.00 5.67
N HIS A 294 49.49 -9.76 6.54
CA HIS A 294 49.47 -11.21 6.53
C HIS A 294 48.08 -11.76 6.90
N VAL A 295 47.67 -12.83 6.24
CA VAL A 295 46.38 -13.51 6.44
C VAL A 295 46.67 -14.97 6.82
N GLU A 296 46.33 -15.33 8.04
CA GLU A 296 46.51 -16.67 8.63
C GLU A 296 45.17 -17.44 8.58
N PRO A 297 45.07 -18.55 7.82
CA PRO A 297 43.90 -19.43 7.88
C PRO A 297 43.84 -20.17 9.21
N VAL A 298 42.74 -19.99 9.96
CA VAL A 298 42.55 -20.65 11.27
C VAL A 298 41.84 -21.99 11.09
N THR A 299 40.77 -22.01 10.28
CA THR A 299 40.04 -23.25 9.97
C THR A 299 39.21 -23.12 8.70
N GLY A 300 38.97 -24.24 8.03
CA GLY A 300 38.09 -24.34 6.87
C GLY A 300 36.74 -24.93 7.26
N MET A 301 35.66 -24.35 6.72
CA MET A 301 34.28 -24.71 7.03
C MET A 301 33.58 -25.26 5.78
N PRO A 302 32.69 -26.26 5.90
CA PRO A 302 32.04 -26.93 4.77
C PRO A 302 30.83 -26.13 4.21
N GLY A 303 31.05 -24.86 3.84
CA GLY A 303 30.01 -23.95 3.35
C GLY A 303 30.55 -22.56 3.07
N TYR A 304 29.81 -21.76 2.28
CA TYR A 304 30.17 -20.37 2.05
C TYR A 304 30.00 -19.58 3.35
N THR A 305 31.11 -19.14 3.96
CA THR A 305 31.12 -18.56 5.30
C THR A 305 30.58 -17.12 5.28
N ARG A 306 29.55 -16.83 6.07
CA ARG A 306 28.91 -15.50 6.12
C ARG A 306 28.24 -15.26 7.48
N GLY A 307 28.47 -14.08 8.05
CA GLY A 307 28.13 -13.80 9.45
C GLY A 307 29.20 -14.35 10.40
N LEU A 308 29.67 -13.49 11.31
CA LEU A 308 30.67 -13.81 12.32
C LEU A 308 30.33 -13.10 13.63
N ALA A 309 30.15 -13.86 14.71
CA ALA A 309 29.90 -13.36 16.06
C ALA A 309 30.82 -14.04 17.08
N PHE A 310 31.08 -13.37 18.20
CA PHE A 310 32.04 -13.82 19.21
C PHE A 310 31.43 -13.90 20.61
N GLY A 311 31.60 -15.05 21.26
CA GLY A 311 31.17 -15.30 22.63
C GLY A 311 32.31 -15.88 23.44
N GLY A 312 33.01 -15.05 24.22
CA GLY A 312 34.19 -15.46 24.99
C GLY A 312 35.26 -16.12 24.09
N PRO A 313 35.63 -17.39 24.34
CA PRO A 313 36.63 -18.11 23.54
C PRO A 313 36.07 -18.76 22.26
N PHE A 314 34.81 -18.46 21.87
CA PHE A 314 34.14 -19.08 20.73
C PHE A 314 33.78 -18.08 19.63
N ALA A 315 34.04 -18.44 18.37
CA ALA A 315 33.47 -17.80 17.19
C ALA A 315 32.30 -18.62 16.64
N PHE A 316 31.20 -17.94 16.33
CA PHE A 316 30.05 -18.47 15.61
C PHE A 316 30.15 -18.03 14.15
N VAL A 317 30.29 -18.99 13.24
CA VAL A 317 30.47 -18.77 11.81
C VAL A 317 29.24 -19.30 11.07
N GLY A 318 28.48 -18.41 10.43
CA GLY A 318 27.36 -18.80 9.58
C GLY A 318 27.84 -19.41 8.26
N LEU A 319 27.08 -20.38 7.75
CA LEU A 319 27.39 -21.17 6.55
C LEU A 319 26.19 -21.17 5.61
N SER A 320 26.46 -21.00 4.31
CA SER A 320 25.44 -21.05 3.25
C SER A 320 25.78 -22.07 2.16
N ARG A 321 24.73 -22.63 1.57
CA ARG A 321 24.81 -23.24 0.23
C ARG A 321 24.79 -22.13 -0.81
N ILE A 322 25.53 -22.29 -1.91
CA ILE A 322 25.52 -21.36 -3.04
C ILE A 322 24.83 -21.99 -4.24
N ARG A 323 23.87 -21.26 -4.81
CA ARG A 323 23.16 -21.65 -6.04
C ARG A 323 23.85 -21.01 -7.24
N GLU A 324 23.95 -21.76 -8.34
CA GLU A 324 24.66 -21.34 -9.56
C GLU A 324 23.99 -20.10 -10.17
N THR A 325 24.64 -18.95 -10.01
CA THR A 325 24.11 -17.62 -10.34
C THR A 325 25.27 -16.68 -10.69
N SER A 326 24.96 -15.56 -11.36
CA SER A 326 25.95 -14.55 -11.77
C SER A 326 26.73 -13.89 -10.62
N VAL A 327 26.29 -14.05 -9.38
CA VAL A 327 26.98 -13.58 -8.16
C VAL A 327 28.06 -14.55 -7.70
N PHE A 328 27.82 -15.87 -7.75
CA PHE A 328 28.74 -16.88 -7.20
C PHE A 328 29.57 -17.63 -8.26
N GLY A 329 29.26 -17.51 -9.56
CA GLY A 329 30.05 -18.14 -10.61
C GLY A 329 31.52 -17.69 -10.61
N GLY A 330 32.45 -18.64 -10.39
CA GLY A 330 33.90 -18.44 -10.45
C GLY A 330 34.63 -18.22 -9.11
N VAL A 331 34.03 -18.54 -7.96
CA VAL A 331 34.77 -18.60 -6.68
C VAL A 331 35.19 -20.05 -6.34
N PRO A 332 36.35 -20.29 -5.69
CA PRO A 332 36.88 -21.64 -5.47
C PRO A 332 35.91 -22.64 -4.82
N ILE A 333 35.18 -22.23 -3.79
CA ILE A 333 34.24 -23.12 -3.08
C ILE A 333 33.05 -23.59 -3.93
N ALA A 334 32.82 -22.99 -5.10
CA ALA A 334 31.79 -23.45 -6.04
C ALA A 334 32.15 -24.76 -6.75
N GLU A 335 33.42 -25.18 -6.74
CA GLU A 335 33.85 -26.49 -7.28
C GLU A 335 33.29 -27.66 -6.44
N HIS A 336 33.10 -27.45 -5.14
CA HIS A 336 32.57 -28.43 -4.19
C HIS A 336 31.09 -28.19 -3.81
N ARG A 337 30.32 -27.53 -4.69
CA ARG A 337 28.96 -27.00 -4.41
C ARG A 337 27.97 -28.00 -3.77
N GLU A 338 28.08 -29.28 -4.10
CA GLU A 338 27.14 -30.34 -3.66
C GLU A 338 27.48 -30.87 -2.25
N GLU A 339 28.70 -30.61 -1.76
CA GLU A 339 29.15 -30.96 -0.41
C GLU A 339 28.80 -29.86 0.62
N LEU A 340 28.33 -28.69 0.16
CA LEU A 340 28.15 -27.52 1.01
C LEU A 340 26.93 -27.62 1.93
N LYS A 341 27.12 -27.15 3.16
CA LYS A 341 26.14 -27.15 4.25
C LYS A 341 25.65 -25.73 4.53
N CYS A 342 24.37 -25.61 4.90
CA CYS A 342 23.85 -24.40 5.53
C CYS A 342 23.73 -24.64 7.04
N GLY A 343 24.05 -23.64 7.87
CA GLY A 343 24.10 -23.81 9.31
C GLY A 343 25.01 -22.82 10.02
N VAL A 344 25.37 -23.13 11.27
CA VAL A 344 26.34 -22.37 12.06
C VAL A 344 27.36 -23.34 12.66
N GLY A 345 28.64 -23.08 12.43
CA GLY A 345 29.74 -23.77 13.10
C GLY A 345 30.27 -22.94 14.27
N VAL A 346 30.59 -23.58 15.39
CA VAL A 346 31.22 -22.94 16.54
C VAL A 346 32.67 -23.37 16.64
N VAL A 347 33.60 -22.42 16.61
CA VAL A 347 35.06 -22.64 16.63
C VAL A 347 35.64 -22.17 17.95
N ASP A 348 36.41 -23.03 18.64
CA ASP A 348 37.16 -22.65 19.84
C ASP A 348 38.49 -22.00 19.44
N LEU A 349 38.60 -20.69 19.67
CA LEU A 349 39.70 -19.83 19.24
C LEU A 349 41.06 -20.25 19.82
N ARG A 350 41.06 -20.98 20.93
CA ARG A 350 42.28 -21.47 21.61
C ARG A 350 42.88 -22.68 20.91
N SER A 351 42.11 -23.33 20.03
CA SER A 351 42.49 -24.57 19.34
C SER A 351 42.35 -24.50 17.82
N GLY A 352 41.65 -23.51 17.28
CA GLY A 352 41.26 -23.42 15.87
C GLY A 352 40.21 -24.46 15.43
N ARG A 353 39.77 -25.36 16.33
CA ARG A 353 38.88 -26.46 15.98
C ARG A 353 37.42 -26.06 16.08
N GLN A 354 36.61 -26.54 15.13
CA GLN A 354 35.16 -26.57 15.29
C GLN A 354 34.80 -27.53 16.43
N VAL A 355 34.05 -27.04 17.43
CA VAL A 355 33.64 -27.76 18.64
C VAL A 355 32.13 -28.03 18.70
N ALA A 356 31.32 -27.27 17.97
CA ALA A 356 29.90 -27.54 17.82
C ALA A 356 29.38 -27.19 16.41
N ALA A 357 28.22 -27.73 16.06
CA ALA A 357 27.52 -27.42 14.81
C ALA A 357 26.00 -27.39 15.00
N LEU A 358 25.35 -26.51 14.24
CA LEU A 358 23.95 -26.55 13.87
C LEU A 358 23.93 -26.60 12.33
N GLN A 359 23.21 -27.55 11.72
CA GLN A 359 23.08 -27.67 10.27
C GLN A 359 21.60 -27.74 9.89
N PHE A 360 21.21 -26.96 8.87
CA PHE A 360 19.91 -27.03 8.24
C PHE A 360 19.95 -27.96 7.03
N HIS A 361 19.00 -28.90 6.98
CA HIS A 361 18.81 -29.82 5.86
C HIS A 361 17.76 -29.31 4.88
N SER A 362 16.70 -28.65 5.39
CA SER A 362 15.61 -28.04 4.63
C SER A 362 15.13 -26.73 5.26
N GLY A 363 14.41 -25.91 4.48
CA GLY A 363 13.82 -24.65 4.94
C GLY A 363 14.78 -23.46 5.01
N VAL A 364 16.06 -23.68 5.33
CA VAL A 364 17.12 -22.65 5.30
C VAL A 364 18.30 -23.15 4.45
N GLU A 365 18.66 -22.39 3.42
CA GLU A 365 19.81 -22.65 2.54
C GLU A 365 20.85 -21.52 2.53
N GLU A 366 20.45 -20.28 2.87
CA GLU A 366 21.32 -19.10 2.95
C GLU A 366 21.17 -18.43 4.33
N ILE A 367 22.30 -18.30 5.01
CA ILE A 367 22.48 -17.49 6.22
C ILE A 367 23.29 -16.25 5.85
N PHE A 368 22.78 -15.09 6.23
CA PHE A 368 23.32 -13.80 5.82
C PHE A 368 24.21 -13.18 6.89
N ALA A 369 23.71 -13.12 8.13
CA ALA A 369 24.46 -12.75 9.33
C ALA A 369 24.12 -13.69 10.49
N VAL A 370 25.04 -13.80 11.44
CA VAL A 370 24.81 -14.39 12.76
C VAL A 370 25.28 -13.38 13.80
N GLU A 371 24.55 -13.26 14.90
CA GLU A 371 24.82 -12.31 15.97
C GLU A 371 24.38 -12.90 17.33
N LEU A 372 25.17 -12.71 18.38
CA LEU A 372 24.80 -13.18 19.73
C LEU A 372 23.97 -12.14 20.47
N LEU A 373 22.91 -12.59 21.13
CA LEU A 373 22.06 -11.79 22.02
C LEU A 373 22.43 -12.09 23.48
N PRO A 374 23.28 -11.27 24.13
CA PRO A 374 23.75 -11.51 25.48
C PRO A 374 22.69 -11.21 26.55
N GLY A 375 22.67 -11.99 27.62
CA GLY A 375 21.74 -11.80 28.75
C GLY A 375 20.38 -12.47 28.57
N ALA A 376 20.27 -13.44 27.66
CA ALA A 376 19.10 -14.26 27.44
C ALA A 376 19.52 -15.56 26.73
N VAL A 377 19.07 -16.72 27.22
CA VAL A 377 19.29 -18.04 26.60
C VAL A 377 18.03 -18.53 25.90
N HIS A 378 16.84 -18.15 26.39
CA HIS A 378 15.55 -18.44 25.76
C HIS A 378 14.68 -17.18 25.57
N PRO A 379 15.11 -16.22 24.73
CA PRO A 379 14.38 -14.98 24.50
C PRO A 379 13.17 -15.17 23.59
N HIS A 380 12.08 -14.46 23.89
CA HIS A 380 10.98 -14.18 22.98
C HIS A 380 11.24 -12.88 22.21
N LEU A 381 11.16 -12.89 20.88
CA LEU A 381 11.14 -11.69 20.04
C LEU A 381 9.72 -11.49 19.47
N CYS A 382 9.26 -10.25 19.31
CA CYS A 382 7.97 -9.94 18.70
C CYS A 382 7.87 -8.51 18.12
N GLY A 383 6.83 -8.25 17.33
CA GLY A 383 6.40 -6.89 16.96
C GLY A 383 6.80 -6.36 15.58
N VAL A 384 7.31 -7.21 14.67
CA VAL A 384 7.59 -6.80 13.27
C VAL A 384 6.42 -7.11 12.33
N THR A 385 5.83 -8.30 12.46
CA THR A 385 4.87 -8.90 11.51
C THR A 385 3.91 -9.82 12.26
N LEU A 386 3.22 -9.24 13.26
CA LEU A 386 2.36 -9.96 14.23
C LEU A 386 1.34 -10.88 13.56
N ASP A 387 0.71 -10.44 12.46
CA ASP A 387 -0.28 -11.21 11.68
C ASP A 387 0.31 -12.45 10.96
N GLU A 388 1.64 -12.54 10.77
CA GLU A 388 2.31 -13.59 9.99
C GLU A 388 3.19 -14.54 10.83
N ASP A 389 3.47 -14.19 12.09
CA ASP A 389 4.45 -14.87 12.95
C ASP A 389 3.83 -15.83 13.99
N GLU A 390 2.50 -15.90 14.08
CA GLU A 390 1.76 -16.65 15.12
C GLU A 390 2.20 -16.28 16.56
N THR A 391 2.74 -15.06 16.75
CA THR A 391 3.23 -14.55 18.04
C THR A 391 2.11 -13.92 18.88
N GLN A 392 2.27 -13.94 20.20
CA GLN A 392 1.36 -13.27 21.12
C GLN A 392 1.57 -11.75 21.03
N ASP A 393 0.48 -10.97 20.98
CA ASP A 393 0.55 -9.51 21.15
C ASP A 393 1.15 -9.13 22.51
N VAL A 394 2.15 -8.25 22.51
CA VAL A 394 2.84 -7.80 23.74
C VAL A 394 2.81 -6.28 23.87
N TRP A 395 2.00 -5.79 24.81
CA TRP A 395 1.90 -4.35 25.12
C TRP A 395 2.68 -4.00 26.40
N ILE A 396 3.53 -2.97 26.30
CA ILE A 396 4.09 -2.28 27.47
C ILE A 396 3.47 -0.90 27.55
N VAL A 397 2.72 -0.67 28.63
CA VAL A 397 2.28 0.66 29.06
C VAL A 397 3.19 1.17 30.19
N PRO A 398 3.35 2.49 30.37
CA PRO A 398 3.96 3.02 31.59
C PRO A 398 3.21 2.51 32.84
N PRO A 399 3.89 2.32 33.99
CA PRO A 399 3.19 2.09 35.24
C PRO A 399 2.26 3.28 35.52
N ALA A 400 1.05 3.00 36.00
CA ALA A 400 0.12 4.05 36.39
C ALA A 400 0.76 4.95 37.48
N GLU A 401 0.57 6.26 37.38
CA GLU A 401 0.94 7.16 38.47
C GLU A 401 0.23 6.72 39.75
N PRO A 402 0.90 6.76 40.92
CA PRO A 402 0.24 6.47 42.18
C PRO A 402 -0.85 7.51 42.40
N GLY A 403 -2.11 7.07 42.31
CA GLY A 403 -3.28 7.93 42.46
C GLY A 403 -3.29 8.66 43.81
N PRO A 404 -4.05 9.77 43.92
CA PRO A 404 -4.18 10.48 45.18
C PRO A 404 -4.60 9.51 46.30
N PRO A 405 -4.02 9.62 47.51
CA PRO A 405 -4.27 8.65 48.58
C PRO A 405 -5.76 8.62 48.91
N ALA A 406 -6.33 7.42 48.87
CA ALA A 406 -7.75 7.22 49.17
C ALA A 406 -8.10 7.74 50.57
N GLU A 407 -9.27 8.37 50.70
CA GLU A 407 -9.71 8.92 51.99
C GLU A 407 -9.78 7.81 53.05
N PRO A 408 -9.33 8.07 54.30
CA PRO A 408 -9.27 7.05 55.33
C PRO A 408 -10.67 6.63 55.79
N GLY A 409 -11.04 5.39 55.48
CA GLY A 409 -12.19 4.72 56.11
C GLY A 409 -12.02 4.64 57.63
N PRO A 410 -13.13 4.51 58.39
CA PRO A 410 -13.13 4.63 59.85
C PRO A 410 -12.23 3.59 60.52
N SER A 411 -11.48 4.05 61.53
CA SER A 411 -10.47 3.26 62.22
C SER A 411 -11.05 2.17 63.14
N VAL A 412 -10.35 1.03 63.18
CA VAL A 412 -10.42 0.05 64.27
C VAL A 412 -9.00 -0.06 64.85
N GLU A 413 -8.88 0.11 66.16
CA GLU A 413 -7.62 0.33 66.88
C GLU A 413 -7.12 -0.96 67.61
N PRO A 414 -5.93 -1.00 68.26
CA PRO A 414 -4.93 -2.00 67.89
C PRO A 414 -4.49 -2.97 69.01
N GLY A 415 -3.62 -3.93 68.65
CA GLY A 415 -2.91 -4.81 69.59
C GLY A 415 -1.39 -4.88 69.26
N PRO A 416 -0.47 -4.94 70.24
CA PRO A 416 0.95 -4.56 70.02
C PRO A 416 1.96 -5.65 70.47
N PRO A 417 3.27 -5.37 70.61
CA PRO A 417 4.25 -4.95 69.59
C PRO A 417 5.51 -5.85 69.62
N VAL A 418 6.56 -5.52 68.85
CA VAL A 418 7.99 -5.43 69.33
C VAL A 418 8.94 -4.95 68.21
N GLN A 419 9.61 -3.82 68.48
CA GLN A 419 11.02 -3.38 68.23
C GLN A 419 11.90 -4.15 67.21
N ALA A 420 12.86 -3.56 66.47
CA ALA A 420 13.27 -2.18 66.11
C ALA A 420 14.26 -2.30 64.89
N GLY A 421 14.48 -1.35 63.97
CA GLY A 421 15.21 -0.07 64.10
C GLY A 421 16.75 -0.26 64.18
N PRO A 422 17.63 0.52 63.51
CA PRO A 422 17.46 1.71 62.63
C PRO A 422 17.84 1.44 61.14
N GLY A 423 17.83 2.40 60.19
CA GLY A 423 17.24 3.75 60.16
C GLY A 423 18.06 4.79 59.36
N ARG A 424 17.40 5.54 58.46
CA ARG A 424 17.86 6.75 57.70
C ARG A 424 18.99 6.53 56.64
N ALA A 425 19.24 7.45 55.69
CA ALA A 425 18.40 8.42 54.94
C ALA A 425 19.26 9.14 53.86
N ALA A 426 18.61 9.69 52.81
CA ALA A 426 19.17 10.63 51.81
C ALA A 426 20.34 10.08 50.94
N ALA A 427 20.67 10.65 49.77
CA ALA A 427 20.21 11.88 49.15
C ALA A 427 20.11 11.77 47.61
N GLN A 428 19.16 12.48 47.00
CA GLN A 428 19.32 12.99 45.64
C GLN A 428 20.10 14.31 45.70
N ALA A 429 21.09 14.51 44.83
CA ALA A 429 21.30 15.73 44.01
C ALA A 429 22.76 15.88 43.52
N VAL A 430 22.93 16.39 42.28
CA VAL A 430 24.18 16.89 41.66
C VAL A 430 25.24 15.79 41.40
N VAL A 431 25.93 15.68 40.26
CA VAL A 431 26.24 16.68 39.22
C VAL A 431 25.70 16.28 37.84
N ALA A 432 24.89 17.17 37.25
CA ALA A 432 24.80 17.32 35.80
C ALA A 432 25.32 18.73 35.47
N ALA A 433 26.40 18.83 34.70
CA ALA A 433 27.05 20.10 34.37
C ALA A 433 26.32 20.81 33.22
N ALA A 434 25.13 21.36 33.52
CA ALA A 434 24.38 22.16 32.56
C ALA A 434 25.01 23.55 32.40
N LEU A 435 25.37 23.93 31.17
CA LEU A 435 25.58 25.33 30.80
C LEU A 435 24.26 26.10 30.98
N PRO A 436 24.29 27.38 31.39
CA PRO A 436 23.08 28.13 31.69
C PRO A 436 22.24 28.37 30.42
N GLY A 437 21.05 27.77 30.38
CA GLY A 437 20.05 28.04 29.35
C GLY A 437 19.46 29.46 29.47
N PRO A 438 18.98 30.05 28.37
CA PRO A 438 18.36 31.37 28.37
C PRO A 438 17.10 31.42 29.25
N SER A 439 16.82 32.59 29.83
CA SER A 439 15.79 32.77 30.86
C SER A 439 14.35 32.72 30.30
N ALA A 440 13.36 32.61 31.19
CA ALA A 440 11.94 32.50 30.80
C ALA A 440 11.45 33.65 29.90
N THR A 441 11.95 34.88 30.10
CA THR A 441 11.63 36.04 29.25
C THR A 441 12.21 35.94 27.83
N GLN A 442 13.24 35.12 27.61
CA GLN A 442 13.82 34.88 26.28
C GLN A 442 13.09 33.79 25.48
N ARG A 443 12.23 32.97 26.11
CA ARG A 443 11.40 31.96 25.40
C ARG A 443 10.13 32.54 24.75
N ALA A 444 9.60 33.64 25.29
CA ALA A 444 8.32 34.20 24.83
C ALA A 444 8.39 34.80 23.40
N ALA A 445 9.50 35.47 23.05
CA ALA A 445 9.63 36.13 21.75
C ALA A 445 9.77 35.15 20.55
N PRO A 446 10.58 34.07 20.61
CA PRO A 446 10.59 33.03 19.57
C PRO A 446 9.22 32.39 19.34
N GLN A 447 8.46 32.12 20.41
CA GLN A 447 7.15 31.47 20.29
C GLN A 447 6.09 32.39 19.67
N ALA A 448 6.09 33.69 19.99
CA ALA A 448 5.23 34.67 19.31
C ALA A 448 5.57 34.84 17.82
N ALA A 449 6.85 34.73 17.45
CA ALA A 449 7.29 34.70 16.06
C ALA A 449 6.85 33.40 15.35
N ALA A 450 7.00 32.24 15.97
CA ALA A 450 6.52 30.96 15.47
C ALA A 450 5.00 30.96 15.21
N GLN A 451 4.21 31.47 16.16
CA GLN A 451 2.75 31.64 16.02
C GLN A 451 2.36 32.63 14.91
N THR A 452 3.26 33.54 14.51
CA THR A 452 3.02 34.47 13.40
C THR A 452 3.31 33.80 12.06
N LEU A 453 4.46 33.12 11.93
CA LEU A 453 4.79 32.31 10.75
C LEU A 453 3.81 31.14 10.52
N SER A 454 3.28 30.55 11.60
CA SER A 454 2.21 29.53 11.55
C SER A 454 0.92 30.06 10.91
N ARG A 455 0.52 31.30 11.25
CA ARG A 455 -0.67 31.95 10.66
C ARG A 455 -0.41 32.44 9.22
N GLU A 456 0.79 32.92 8.91
CA GLU A 456 1.20 33.20 7.53
C GLU A 456 1.17 31.92 6.67
N GLY A 457 1.68 30.81 7.20
CA GLY A 457 1.67 29.50 6.53
C GLY A 457 0.25 28.98 6.25
N GLU A 458 -0.65 29.06 7.22
CA GLU A 458 -2.07 28.69 7.06
C GLU A 458 -2.77 29.54 5.98
N ALA A 459 -2.50 30.85 5.96
CA ALA A 459 -3.06 31.75 4.97
C ALA A 459 -2.55 31.42 3.55
N LEU A 460 -1.24 31.21 3.40
CA LEU A 460 -0.62 30.80 2.13
C LEU A 460 -1.10 29.42 1.67
N HIS A 461 -1.33 28.48 2.59
CA HIS A 461 -1.91 27.17 2.30
C HIS A 461 -3.36 27.32 1.80
N THR A 462 -4.16 28.17 2.45
CA THR A 462 -5.54 28.49 2.04
C THR A 462 -5.59 29.20 0.68
N GLU A 463 -4.60 30.05 0.36
CA GLU A 463 -4.38 30.65 -0.97
C GLU A 463 -3.90 29.64 -2.04
N GLY A 464 -3.55 28.41 -1.65
CA GLY A 464 -3.00 27.39 -2.56
C GLY A 464 -1.53 27.58 -2.92
N ARG A 465 -0.81 28.47 -2.23
CA ARG A 465 0.62 28.80 -2.44
C ARG A 465 1.52 27.82 -1.67
N LEU A 466 1.35 26.54 -1.97
CA LEU A 466 1.83 25.41 -1.15
C LEU A 466 3.34 25.47 -0.81
N LEU A 467 4.19 25.89 -1.75
CA LEU A 467 5.64 26.00 -1.52
C LEU A 467 6.02 27.15 -0.58
N GLU A 468 5.30 28.27 -0.62
CA GLU A 468 5.52 29.40 0.29
C GLU A 468 4.97 29.09 1.69
N ALA A 469 3.82 28.41 1.76
CA ALA A 469 3.30 27.87 3.00
C ALA A 469 4.31 26.90 3.66
N LEU A 470 5.01 26.08 2.87
CA LEU A 470 6.00 25.12 3.36
C LEU A 470 7.23 25.81 3.96
N ASP A 471 7.71 26.93 3.38
CA ASP A 471 8.75 27.77 4.01
C ASP A 471 8.30 28.29 5.37
N ARG A 472 7.11 28.90 5.43
CA ARG A 472 6.62 29.54 6.66
C ARG A 472 6.34 28.53 7.77
N LEU A 473 5.73 27.39 7.45
CA LEU A 473 5.46 26.35 8.44
C LEU A 473 6.73 25.63 8.91
N ARG A 474 7.74 25.43 8.03
CA ARG A 474 9.06 24.91 8.45
C ARG A 474 9.76 25.87 9.40
N ARG A 475 9.80 27.16 9.07
CA ARG A 475 10.41 28.19 9.94
C ARG A 475 9.64 28.41 11.24
N ALA A 476 8.32 28.18 11.24
CA ALA A 476 7.54 28.11 12.48
C ALA A 476 7.96 26.89 13.34
N ALA A 477 8.19 25.73 12.73
CA ALA A 477 8.64 24.51 13.42
C ALA A 477 10.10 24.58 13.89
N GLU A 478 10.96 25.38 13.24
CA GLU A 478 12.31 25.67 13.71
C GLU A 478 12.31 26.53 14.99
N LEU A 479 11.36 27.47 15.10
CA LEU A 479 11.23 28.37 16.25
C LEU A 479 10.40 27.78 17.41
N ASP A 480 9.43 26.91 17.12
CA ASP A 480 8.68 26.13 18.11
C ASP A 480 8.54 24.65 17.66
N PRO A 481 9.59 23.83 17.83
CA PRO A 481 9.59 22.42 17.43
C PRO A 481 8.68 21.52 18.29
N ALA A 482 8.02 22.09 19.31
CA ALA A 482 7.09 21.43 20.22
C ALA A 482 5.62 21.78 19.93
N SER A 483 5.32 22.65 18.97
CA SER A 483 3.95 23.02 18.61
C SER A 483 3.23 21.91 17.83
N ALA A 484 2.33 21.18 18.50
CA ALA A 484 1.46 20.19 17.87
C ALA A 484 0.63 20.78 16.72
N THR A 485 0.19 22.03 16.85
CA THR A 485 -0.51 22.78 15.78
C THR A 485 0.35 22.90 14.53
N VAL A 486 1.61 23.37 14.64
CA VAL A 486 2.49 23.55 13.46
C VAL A 486 2.82 22.20 12.81
N MET A 487 3.02 21.15 13.60
CA MET A 487 3.19 19.80 13.07
C MET A 487 1.93 19.34 12.31
N ASN A 488 0.72 19.60 12.82
CA ASN A 488 -0.51 19.27 12.11
C ASN A 488 -0.67 20.07 10.81
N GLN A 489 -0.31 21.36 10.79
CA GLN A 489 -0.32 22.19 9.59
C GLN A 489 0.66 21.68 8.52
N LEU A 490 1.88 21.29 8.92
CA LEU A 490 2.84 20.61 8.03
C LEU A 490 2.29 19.28 7.50
N GLY A 491 1.55 18.53 8.32
CA GLY A 491 0.85 17.33 7.89
C GLY A 491 -0.20 17.59 6.82
N ASN A 492 -1.10 18.57 7.06
CA ASN A 492 -2.13 19.00 6.10
C ASN A 492 -1.51 19.35 4.75
N LEU A 493 -0.47 20.19 4.79
CA LEU A 493 0.21 20.70 3.60
C LEU A 493 0.93 19.58 2.82
N GLN A 494 1.52 18.59 3.51
CA GLN A 494 2.14 17.44 2.86
C GLN A 494 1.09 16.52 2.20
N GLN A 495 -0.14 16.42 2.71
CA GLN A 495 -1.21 15.71 1.99
C GLN A 495 -1.61 16.41 0.69
N ASP A 496 -1.73 17.73 0.69
CA ASP A 496 -2.03 18.52 -0.54
C ASP A 496 -0.86 18.51 -1.55
N LEU A 497 0.38 18.38 -1.07
CA LEU A 497 1.56 18.11 -1.90
C LEU A 497 1.67 16.64 -2.36
N GLY A 498 0.83 15.75 -1.82
CA GLY A 498 0.76 14.33 -2.17
C GLY A 498 1.66 13.39 -1.35
N ASP A 499 2.53 13.91 -0.48
CA ASP A 499 3.38 13.09 0.40
C ASP A 499 2.63 12.62 1.65
N GLN A 500 1.87 11.55 1.47
CA GLN A 500 1.16 10.85 2.55
C GLN A 500 2.11 10.28 3.62
N THR A 501 3.40 10.08 3.31
CA THR A 501 4.38 9.53 4.27
C THR A 501 4.87 10.61 5.22
N ALA A 502 5.25 11.77 4.70
CA ALA A 502 5.57 12.93 5.53
C ALA A 502 4.35 13.41 6.32
N ALA A 503 3.15 13.41 5.72
CA ALA A 503 1.92 13.74 6.43
C ALA A 503 1.68 12.83 7.64
N LEU A 504 1.79 11.50 7.46
CA LEU A 504 1.68 10.53 8.55
C LEU A 504 2.71 10.78 9.67
N SER A 505 3.94 11.12 9.30
CA SER A 505 5.00 11.47 10.26
C SER A 505 4.66 12.71 11.07
N TYR A 506 4.24 13.79 10.40
CA TYR A 506 3.89 15.06 11.04
C TYR A 506 2.65 14.94 11.94
N TYR A 507 1.59 14.24 11.52
CA TYR A 507 0.42 13.99 12.38
C TYR A 507 0.77 13.12 13.61
N ARG A 508 1.59 12.08 13.44
CA ARG A 508 2.10 11.28 14.57
C ARG A 508 2.94 12.13 15.53
N ARG A 509 3.76 13.05 15.02
CA ARG A 509 4.54 13.99 15.84
C ARG A 509 3.63 14.99 16.58
N ALA A 510 2.56 15.47 15.96
CA ALA A 510 1.55 16.30 16.64
C ALA A 510 0.91 15.57 17.83
N VAL A 511 0.48 14.32 17.65
CA VAL A 511 -0.07 13.48 18.74
C VAL A 511 0.99 13.12 19.80
N ALA A 512 2.25 12.92 19.40
CA ALA A 512 3.33 12.64 20.36
C ALA A 512 3.71 13.88 21.22
N LEU A 513 3.52 15.09 20.69
CA LEU A 513 3.68 16.35 21.42
C LEU A 513 2.48 16.68 22.29
N GLN A 514 1.27 16.37 21.82
CA GLN A 514 0.01 16.58 22.54
C GLN A 514 -0.96 15.40 22.26
N PRO A 515 -1.06 14.42 23.18
CA PRO A 515 -1.86 13.21 22.97
C PRO A 515 -3.38 13.43 22.81
N ASP A 516 -3.91 14.55 23.30
CA ASP A 516 -5.31 14.99 23.16
C ASP A 516 -5.51 15.98 21.99
N PHE A 517 -4.57 16.10 21.06
CA PHE A 517 -4.72 17.01 19.92
C PHE A 517 -5.69 16.45 18.85
N ALA A 518 -6.98 16.64 19.09
CA ALA A 518 -8.08 16.13 18.26
C ALA A 518 -7.92 16.36 16.73
N PRO A 519 -7.41 17.50 16.22
CA PRO A 519 -7.22 17.67 14.77
C PRO A 519 -6.21 16.69 14.15
N ALA A 520 -5.14 16.33 14.86
CA ALA A 520 -4.20 15.32 14.36
C ALA A 520 -4.81 13.91 14.42
N HIS A 521 -5.68 13.62 15.39
CA HIS A 521 -6.45 12.38 15.40
C HIS A 521 -7.49 12.32 14.26
N GLN A 522 -8.22 13.41 13.97
CA GLN A 522 -9.08 13.51 12.78
C GLN A 522 -8.30 13.19 11.51
N ASN A 523 -7.16 13.86 11.32
CA ASN A 523 -6.30 13.68 10.15
C ASN A 523 -5.69 12.26 10.04
N LEU A 524 -5.26 11.66 11.15
CA LEU A 524 -4.82 10.26 11.19
C LEU A 524 -5.96 9.30 10.85
N GLY A 525 -7.20 9.60 11.26
CA GLY A 525 -8.38 8.81 10.92
C GLY A 525 -8.70 8.82 9.42
N VAL A 526 -8.68 10.02 8.81
CA VAL A 526 -8.86 10.18 7.35
C VAL A 526 -7.75 9.47 6.58
N LEU A 527 -6.49 9.65 7.00
CA LEU A 527 -5.36 9.00 6.36
C LEU A 527 -5.38 7.46 6.51
N ALA A 528 -5.75 6.94 7.68
CA ALA A 528 -5.94 5.50 7.87
C ALA A 528 -7.05 4.94 6.95
N THR A 529 -8.14 5.69 6.75
CA THR A 529 -9.19 5.32 5.77
C THR A 529 -8.61 5.26 4.35
N VAL A 530 -7.85 6.27 3.92
CA VAL A 530 -7.17 6.30 2.60
C VAL A 530 -6.18 5.14 2.43
N LEU A 531 -5.48 4.72 3.49
CA LEU A 531 -4.58 3.56 3.48
C LEU A 531 -5.32 2.20 3.46
N SER A 532 -6.66 2.20 3.58
CA SER A 532 -7.50 1.02 3.76
C SER A 532 -7.30 0.29 5.09
N GLU A 533 -7.04 1.06 6.16
CA GLU A 533 -6.88 0.61 7.56
C GLU A 533 -8.07 1.07 8.43
N PRO A 534 -9.31 0.57 8.18
CA PRO A 534 -10.52 1.17 8.74
C PRO A 534 -10.63 1.03 10.26
N HIS A 535 -10.09 -0.05 10.86
CA HIS A 535 -10.07 -0.19 12.33
C HIS A 535 -9.16 0.83 13.01
N LEU A 536 -8.04 1.19 12.38
CA LEU A 536 -7.16 2.27 12.85
C LEU A 536 -7.83 3.64 12.67
N ALA A 537 -8.57 3.82 11.58
CA ALA A 537 -9.36 5.03 11.35
C ALA A 537 -10.40 5.27 12.45
N LEU A 538 -11.19 4.22 12.78
CA LEU A 538 -12.17 4.28 13.86
C LEU A 538 -11.55 4.65 15.21
N ARG A 539 -10.46 3.98 15.59
CA ARG A 539 -9.74 4.29 16.83
C ARG A 539 -9.29 5.76 16.90
N HIS A 540 -8.85 6.33 15.78
CA HIS A 540 -8.46 7.74 15.74
C HIS A 540 -9.66 8.70 15.80
N PHE A 541 -10.78 8.40 15.16
CA PHE A 541 -12.00 9.21 15.32
C PHE A 541 -12.61 9.11 16.73
N GLU A 542 -12.49 7.95 17.39
CA GLU A 542 -12.86 7.76 18.80
C GLU A 542 -11.97 8.61 19.72
N LEU A 543 -10.64 8.62 19.51
CA LEU A 543 -9.71 9.48 20.26
C LEU A 543 -9.96 10.98 20.01
N ALA A 544 -10.25 11.37 18.76
CA ALA A 544 -10.64 12.75 18.45
C ALA A 544 -11.93 13.16 19.18
N GLN A 545 -12.93 12.28 19.22
CA GLN A 545 -14.20 12.51 19.92
C GLN A 545 -14.03 12.56 21.45
N GLN A 546 -13.13 11.77 22.02
CA GLN A 546 -12.81 11.79 23.45
C GLN A 546 -12.11 13.10 23.85
N ALA A 547 -11.13 13.53 23.04
CA ALA A 547 -10.38 14.76 23.29
C ALA A 547 -11.22 16.02 23.05
N ARG A 548 -12.07 16.03 22.01
CA ARG A 548 -12.94 17.16 21.68
C ARG A 548 -14.26 16.66 21.06
N PRO A 549 -15.34 16.56 21.84
CA PRO A 549 -16.63 16.10 21.34
C PRO A 549 -17.22 17.01 20.25
N GLU A 550 -17.33 16.51 19.02
CA GLU A 550 -17.86 17.25 17.86
C GLU A 550 -18.68 16.35 16.92
N ALA A 551 -19.74 16.91 16.34
CA ALA A 551 -20.58 16.20 15.38
C ALA A 551 -19.80 15.64 14.18
N MET A 552 -18.72 16.32 13.77
CA MET A 552 -17.84 15.86 12.68
C MET A 552 -17.12 14.55 13.02
N ASN A 553 -16.63 14.37 14.25
CA ASN A 553 -15.96 13.13 14.67
C ASN A 553 -16.94 11.94 14.65
N LEU A 554 -18.19 12.18 15.06
CA LEU A 554 -19.26 11.19 15.03
C LEU A 554 -19.63 10.80 13.59
N VAL A 555 -19.70 11.77 12.67
CA VAL A 555 -19.91 11.52 11.23
C VAL A 555 -18.76 10.74 10.62
N LEU A 556 -17.51 11.20 10.78
CA LEU A 556 -16.32 10.52 10.25
C LEU A 556 -16.23 9.09 10.78
N GLY A 557 -16.45 8.88 12.08
CA GLY A 557 -16.51 7.55 12.69
C GLY A 557 -17.68 6.68 12.17
N ALA A 558 -18.80 7.27 11.78
CA ALA A 558 -19.91 6.53 11.16
C ALA A 558 -19.60 6.12 9.71
N THR A 559 -19.00 7.01 8.91
CA THR A 559 -18.79 6.82 7.47
C THR A 559 -17.57 5.98 7.07
N VAL A 560 -16.70 5.58 8.01
CA VAL A 560 -15.56 4.69 7.70
C VAL A 560 -16.00 3.39 7.02
N VAL A 561 -15.39 3.15 5.86
CA VAL A 561 -15.46 1.90 5.08
C VAL A 561 -14.06 1.55 4.50
N PRO A 562 -13.76 0.28 4.21
CA PRO A 562 -12.57 -0.12 3.47
C PRO A 562 -12.50 0.50 2.06
N VAL A 563 -11.28 0.68 1.55
CA VAL A 563 -11.02 1.04 0.14
C VAL A 563 -10.75 -0.22 -0.70
N ILE A 564 -10.09 -1.23 -0.11
CA ILE A 564 -9.98 -2.59 -0.65
C ILE A 564 -10.63 -3.54 0.37
N TYR A 565 -11.65 -4.28 -0.07
CA TYR A 565 -12.37 -5.27 0.73
C TYR A 565 -11.75 -6.67 0.59
N ASP A 566 -11.77 -7.45 1.67
CA ASP A 566 -11.17 -8.78 1.72
C ASP A 566 -12.10 -9.90 1.21
N SER A 567 -13.43 -9.73 1.30
CA SER A 567 -14.43 -10.74 0.86
C SER A 567 -15.83 -10.13 0.64
N PRO A 568 -16.79 -10.83 0.00
CA PRO A 568 -18.17 -10.35 -0.10
C PRO A 568 -18.88 -10.19 1.25
N GLU A 569 -18.47 -10.97 2.26
CA GLU A 569 -19.00 -10.84 3.63
C GLU A 569 -18.43 -9.61 4.35
N ASP A 570 -17.17 -9.27 4.09
CA ASP A 570 -16.56 -8.02 4.56
C ASP A 570 -17.30 -6.80 3.98
N VAL A 571 -17.65 -6.81 2.68
CA VAL A 571 -18.51 -5.77 2.08
C VAL A 571 -19.85 -5.66 2.81
N ARG A 572 -20.55 -6.79 3.03
CA ARG A 572 -21.84 -6.80 3.75
C ARG A 572 -21.74 -6.29 5.18
N SER A 573 -20.68 -6.67 5.90
CA SER A 573 -20.41 -6.24 7.27
C SER A 573 -20.22 -4.72 7.35
N TRP A 574 -19.33 -4.16 6.53
CA TRP A 574 -19.10 -2.70 6.49
C TRP A 574 -20.28 -1.92 5.92
N ARG A 575 -21.04 -2.48 4.97
CA ARG A 575 -22.29 -1.89 4.48
C ARG A 575 -23.31 -1.76 5.61
N LYS A 576 -23.54 -2.84 6.35
CA LYS A 576 -24.44 -2.86 7.50
C LYS A 576 -24.00 -1.84 8.55
N ARG A 577 -22.70 -1.84 8.89
CA ARG A 577 -22.10 -0.88 9.84
C ARG A 577 -22.36 0.57 9.40
N LEU A 578 -22.07 0.91 8.14
CA LEU A 578 -22.28 2.25 7.59
C LEU A 578 -23.74 2.70 7.75
N VAL A 579 -24.70 1.88 7.29
CA VAL A 579 -26.14 2.20 7.35
C VAL A 579 -26.62 2.35 8.80
N ASP A 580 -26.28 1.39 9.68
CA ASP A 580 -26.69 1.41 11.09
C ASP A 580 -26.11 2.63 11.83
N ARG A 581 -24.84 2.96 11.59
CA ARG A 581 -24.16 4.08 12.27
C ARG A 581 -24.65 5.44 11.77
N VAL A 582 -24.85 5.60 10.46
CA VAL A 582 -25.43 6.83 9.89
C VAL A 582 -26.85 7.04 10.44
N ARG A 583 -27.69 5.99 10.49
CA ARG A 583 -29.03 6.08 11.08
C ARG A 583 -28.99 6.47 12.57
N ALA A 584 -28.08 5.89 13.35
CA ALA A 584 -27.91 6.26 14.75
C ALA A 584 -27.52 7.74 14.95
N LEU A 585 -26.89 8.41 13.98
CA LEU A 585 -26.67 9.86 14.03
C LEU A 585 -27.96 10.66 13.80
N VAL A 586 -28.84 10.19 12.90
CA VAL A 586 -30.17 10.78 12.67
C VAL A 586 -31.04 10.62 13.91
N ASP A 587 -31.09 9.41 14.49
CA ASP A 587 -31.87 9.10 15.69
C ASP A 587 -31.37 9.88 16.93
N ALA A 588 -30.06 10.13 17.02
CA ALA A 588 -29.45 10.98 18.05
C ALA A 588 -29.55 12.49 17.75
N GLY A 589 -30.17 12.90 16.64
CA GLY A 589 -30.38 14.31 16.28
C GLY A 589 -29.11 15.09 15.92
N VAL A 590 -28.03 14.39 15.55
CA VAL A 590 -26.74 15.01 15.20
C VAL A 590 -26.92 15.90 13.97
N ALA A 591 -26.29 17.07 13.98
CA ALA A 591 -26.36 18.04 12.91
C ALA A 591 -25.02 18.73 12.64
N ILE A 592 -24.70 18.95 11.36
CA ILE A 592 -23.53 19.70 10.90
C ILE A 592 -24.02 20.80 9.95
N ASP A 593 -23.59 22.04 10.22
CA ASP A 593 -23.84 23.20 9.37
C ASP A 593 -22.82 23.25 8.21
N THR A 594 -23.20 22.74 7.05
CA THR A 594 -22.37 22.73 5.82
C THR A 594 -22.19 24.12 5.22
N THR A 595 -22.83 25.15 5.78
CA THR A 595 -22.65 26.53 5.33
C THR A 595 -21.36 27.15 5.87
N ASN A 596 -20.77 26.56 6.92
CA ASN A 596 -19.51 26.99 7.53
C ASN A 596 -18.51 25.83 7.71
N ALA A 597 -18.97 24.59 7.92
CA ALA A 597 -18.12 23.40 8.01
C ALA A 597 -17.97 22.70 6.64
N ARG A 598 -16.76 22.26 6.31
CA ARG A 598 -16.50 21.35 5.19
C ARG A 598 -16.76 19.91 5.63
N ILE A 599 -17.46 19.12 4.80
CA ILE A 599 -17.72 17.69 5.03
C ILE A 599 -16.84 16.80 4.14
N ASP A 600 -16.62 15.56 4.56
CA ASP A 600 -15.88 14.56 3.79
C ASP A 600 -16.75 13.91 2.70
N THR A 601 -16.10 13.22 1.76
CA THR A 601 -16.72 12.57 0.60
C THR A 601 -17.40 11.23 0.94
N SER A 602 -18.48 10.92 0.22
CA SER A 602 -19.12 9.59 0.20
C SER A 602 -18.50 8.63 -0.83
N PHE A 603 -17.38 9.02 -1.45
CA PHE A 603 -16.83 8.43 -2.68
C PHE A 603 -16.73 6.90 -2.69
N TYR A 604 -16.41 6.29 -1.55
CA TYR A 604 -16.16 4.85 -1.47
C TYR A 604 -17.42 3.98 -1.32
N PHE A 605 -18.60 4.56 -1.07
CA PHE A 605 -19.84 3.78 -0.86
C PHE A 605 -20.27 3.07 -2.15
N ALA A 606 -20.18 3.75 -3.30
CA ALA A 606 -20.60 3.23 -4.60
C ALA A 606 -19.85 1.94 -5.05
N TYR A 607 -18.68 1.65 -4.48
CA TYR A 607 -17.92 0.43 -4.75
C TYR A 607 -18.39 -0.79 -3.92
N GLN A 608 -19.29 -0.59 -2.95
CA GLN A 608 -19.98 -1.68 -2.22
C GLN A 608 -21.07 -2.35 -3.06
N GLY A 609 -21.38 -1.82 -4.26
CA GLY A 609 -22.36 -2.42 -5.19
C GLY A 609 -23.83 -2.21 -4.85
N GLU A 610 -24.14 -1.56 -3.72
CA GLU A 610 -25.48 -1.47 -3.13
C GLU A 610 -26.22 -0.16 -3.42
N ASN A 611 -27.54 -0.10 -3.24
CA ASN A 611 -28.27 1.17 -3.44
C ASN A 611 -27.95 2.17 -2.33
N ASP A 612 -27.29 3.27 -2.68
CA ASP A 612 -26.78 4.30 -1.75
C ASP A 612 -27.82 5.37 -1.36
N ARG A 613 -28.92 5.48 -2.11
CA ARG A 613 -30.00 6.46 -1.87
C ARG A 613 -30.49 6.51 -0.43
N GLY A 614 -30.60 5.36 0.24
CA GLY A 614 -31.03 5.29 1.63
C GLY A 614 -30.05 5.94 2.60
N VAL A 615 -28.76 5.61 2.50
CA VAL A 615 -27.72 6.16 3.40
C VAL A 615 -27.40 7.61 3.07
N MET A 616 -27.45 8.00 1.79
CA MET A 616 -27.25 9.39 1.37
C MET A 616 -28.39 10.31 1.84
N LEU A 617 -29.64 9.83 1.84
CA LEU A 617 -30.77 10.56 2.45
C LEU A 617 -30.69 10.64 3.99
N ASP A 618 -30.20 9.59 4.66
CA ASP A 618 -29.98 9.65 6.12
C ASP A 618 -28.81 10.60 6.47
N LEU A 619 -27.70 10.61 5.71
CA LEU A 619 -26.64 11.62 5.83
C LEU A 619 -27.15 13.05 5.57
N ALA A 620 -28.04 13.25 4.60
CA ALA A 620 -28.62 14.56 4.30
C ALA A 620 -29.54 15.10 5.41
N ARG A 621 -29.94 14.28 6.40
CA ARG A 621 -30.63 14.75 7.61
C ARG A 621 -29.65 15.28 8.67
N VAL A 622 -28.41 14.76 8.67
CA VAL A 622 -27.30 15.24 9.50
C VAL A 622 -26.68 16.51 8.89
N TYR A 623 -26.53 16.57 7.57
CA TYR A 623 -25.95 17.71 6.84
C TYR A 623 -26.99 18.81 6.57
N ARG A 624 -26.97 19.87 7.37
CA ARG A 624 -27.84 21.05 7.19
C ARG A 624 -27.10 22.13 6.40
N GLY A 625 -27.67 22.53 5.26
CA GLY A 625 -27.14 23.59 4.41
C GLY A 625 -28.14 24.71 4.13
N VAL A 626 -27.74 25.73 3.35
CA VAL A 626 -28.57 26.92 3.08
C VAL A 626 -29.95 26.58 2.47
N ALA A 627 -30.07 25.44 1.77
CA ALA A 627 -31.36 24.99 1.23
C ALA A 627 -32.44 24.75 2.32
N CYS A 628 -32.05 24.39 3.54
CA CYS A 628 -32.96 24.25 4.69
C CYS A 628 -33.54 25.61 5.14
N CYS A 629 -32.95 26.73 4.70
CA CYS A 629 -33.27 28.09 5.15
C CYS A 629 -33.80 29.01 4.04
N LEU A 630 -33.56 28.68 2.76
CA LEU A 630 -33.94 29.53 1.61
C LEU A 630 -35.27 29.19 0.94
N ALA A 631 -35.96 28.13 1.34
CA ALA A 631 -37.32 27.81 0.87
C ALA A 631 -38.42 28.81 1.33
N ALA A 632 -38.03 30.03 1.73
CA ALA A 632 -38.90 31.01 2.40
C ALA A 632 -38.55 32.49 2.08
N ARG A 633 -37.79 32.78 1.00
CA ARG A 633 -37.46 34.16 0.60
C ARG A 633 -37.45 34.38 -0.91
N ASP A 634 -38.59 34.85 -1.41
CA ASP A 634 -38.69 35.48 -2.73
C ASP A 634 -37.75 36.70 -2.84
N GLY A 635 -37.25 36.97 -4.06
CA GLY A 635 -36.47 38.16 -4.38
C GLY A 635 -34.93 38.03 -4.31
N LEU A 636 -34.39 36.84 -4.00
CA LEU A 636 -32.93 36.60 -4.05
C LEU A 636 -32.39 36.34 -5.47
N TRP A 637 -33.23 35.84 -6.38
CA TRP A 637 -32.82 35.47 -7.73
C TRP A 637 -32.92 36.64 -8.70
N ARG A 638 -31.91 36.82 -9.56
CA ARG A 638 -31.92 37.84 -10.60
C ARG A 638 -32.95 37.48 -11.68
N PRO A 639 -33.78 38.43 -12.18
CA PRO A 639 -34.64 38.18 -13.33
C PRO A 639 -33.89 37.53 -14.50
N ARG A 640 -34.56 36.62 -15.21
CA ARG A 640 -34.00 35.91 -16.37
C ARG A 640 -33.67 36.89 -17.51
N GLY A 641 -32.55 36.67 -18.17
CA GLY A 641 -32.17 37.42 -19.38
C GLY A 641 -32.72 36.77 -20.65
N PRO A 642 -32.47 37.37 -21.83
CA PRO A 642 -32.76 36.73 -23.12
C PRO A 642 -31.84 35.53 -23.43
N ARG A 643 -30.77 35.35 -22.64
CA ARG A 643 -29.98 34.11 -22.56
C ARG A 643 -30.02 33.59 -21.13
N LEU A 644 -30.06 32.27 -20.97
CA LEU A 644 -30.00 31.58 -19.68
C LEU A 644 -28.55 31.50 -19.18
N ARG A 645 -28.30 31.90 -17.93
CA ARG A 645 -26.97 31.90 -17.30
C ARG A 645 -26.71 30.53 -16.69
N VAL A 646 -25.86 29.73 -17.34
CA VAL A 646 -25.57 28.34 -16.93
C VAL A 646 -24.15 28.24 -16.39
N GLY A 647 -24.03 27.86 -15.12
CA GLY A 647 -22.75 27.56 -14.49
C GLY A 647 -22.43 26.07 -14.56
N PHE A 648 -21.22 25.70 -14.95
CA PHE A 648 -20.66 24.37 -14.74
C PHE A 648 -19.62 24.43 -13.62
N LEU A 649 -19.71 23.56 -12.63
CA LEU A 649 -18.87 23.55 -11.43
C LEU A 649 -18.11 22.23 -11.28
N SER A 650 -16.79 22.32 -11.06
CA SER A 650 -15.92 21.15 -10.81
C SER A 650 -14.58 21.49 -10.14
N ALA A 651 -14.02 20.54 -9.41
CA ALA A 651 -12.61 20.51 -8.98
C ALA A 651 -11.66 19.89 -10.04
N HIS A 652 -12.22 19.42 -11.15
CA HIS A 652 -11.63 18.48 -12.09
C HIS A 652 -11.77 18.89 -13.58
N PHE A 653 -12.08 20.16 -13.89
CA PHE A 653 -11.97 20.74 -15.24
C PHE A 653 -10.50 21.02 -15.60
N ARG A 654 -9.76 19.93 -15.84
CA ARG A 654 -8.31 19.81 -16.08
C ARG A 654 -8.05 18.42 -16.71
N ASP A 655 -6.82 17.99 -17.02
CA ASP A 655 -6.61 16.63 -17.58
C ASP A 655 -7.01 15.56 -16.55
N HIS A 656 -8.21 15.05 -16.77
CA HIS A 656 -8.98 14.19 -15.89
C HIS A 656 -10.22 13.72 -16.66
N THR A 657 -10.80 12.59 -16.24
CA THR A 657 -12.07 12.08 -16.79
C THR A 657 -13.16 13.15 -16.86
N ILE A 658 -13.36 13.92 -15.77
CA ILE A 658 -14.39 14.97 -15.73
C ILE A 658 -14.12 16.08 -16.76
N GLY A 659 -12.88 16.50 -16.94
CA GLY A 659 -12.52 17.46 -17.98
C GLY A 659 -12.88 16.94 -19.37
N ARG A 660 -12.48 15.70 -19.68
CA ARG A 660 -12.71 15.04 -20.98
C ARG A 660 -14.20 14.84 -21.30
N LEU A 661 -15.01 14.45 -20.32
CA LEU A 661 -16.46 14.24 -20.48
C LEU A 661 -17.25 15.55 -20.66
N ASN A 662 -16.72 16.71 -20.22
CA ASN A 662 -17.48 17.96 -20.15
C ASN A 662 -16.97 19.08 -21.08
N LEU A 663 -15.69 19.09 -21.48
CA LEU A 663 -15.10 20.17 -22.29
C LEU A 663 -15.81 20.34 -23.64
N GLY A 664 -16.04 19.23 -24.35
CA GLY A 664 -16.68 19.25 -25.66
C GLY A 664 -18.08 19.87 -25.65
N ARG A 665 -18.85 19.60 -24.58
CA ARG A 665 -20.16 20.22 -24.33
C ARG A 665 -20.02 21.71 -24.03
N VAL A 666 -19.17 22.09 -23.07
CA VAL A 666 -18.94 23.52 -22.72
C VAL A 666 -18.57 24.35 -23.94
N GLN A 667 -17.74 23.82 -24.85
CA GLN A 667 -17.38 24.46 -26.12
C GLN A 667 -18.56 24.69 -27.08
N ARG A 668 -19.63 23.89 -27.02
CA ARG A 668 -20.64 23.77 -28.09
C ARG A 668 -22.07 24.19 -27.75
N LEU A 669 -22.45 24.26 -26.46
CA LEU A 669 -23.78 24.74 -26.04
C LEU A 669 -24.15 26.08 -26.71
N ALA A 670 -25.37 26.20 -27.25
CA ALA A 670 -25.74 27.31 -28.12
C ALA A 670 -25.65 28.68 -27.43
N ARG A 671 -24.62 29.47 -27.75
CA ARG A 671 -24.39 30.81 -27.17
C ARG A 671 -25.41 31.88 -27.55
N SER A 672 -26.32 31.55 -28.48
CA SER A 672 -27.55 32.30 -28.76
C SER A 672 -28.62 32.13 -27.68
N ARG A 673 -28.62 30.99 -26.96
CA ARG A 673 -29.57 30.63 -25.89
C ARG A 673 -28.95 30.73 -24.49
N PHE A 674 -27.63 30.52 -24.38
CA PHE A 674 -26.93 30.40 -23.10
C PHE A 674 -25.77 31.39 -22.94
N GLU A 675 -25.54 31.86 -21.71
CA GLU A 675 -24.29 32.45 -21.22
C GLU A 675 -23.61 31.42 -20.32
N VAL A 676 -22.46 30.89 -20.75
CA VAL A 676 -21.83 29.74 -20.10
C VAL A 676 -20.69 30.19 -19.19
N THR A 677 -20.86 29.98 -17.89
CA THR A 677 -19.82 30.21 -16.87
C THR A 677 -19.17 28.90 -16.47
N VAL A 678 -17.83 28.83 -16.52
CA VAL A 678 -17.07 27.72 -15.91
C VAL A 678 -16.57 28.16 -14.54
N ILE A 679 -16.86 27.34 -13.53
CA ILE A 679 -16.50 27.56 -12.13
C ILE A 679 -15.54 26.45 -11.72
N SER A 680 -14.31 26.84 -11.38
CA SER A 680 -13.25 25.91 -10.98
C SER A 680 -12.88 26.09 -9.51
N LEU A 681 -12.62 24.98 -8.82
CA LEU A 681 -12.04 25.00 -7.47
C LEU A 681 -10.49 25.05 -7.48
N ARG A 682 -9.85 25.09 -8.65
CA ARG A 682 -8.38 25.05 -8.84
C ARG A 682 -7.94 25.97 -10.00
N PRO A 683 -6.75 26.60 -9.93
CA PRO A 683 -6.23 27.42 -11.03
C PRO A 683 -5.96 26.57 -12.30
N PRO A 684 -6.01 27.17 -13.51
CA PRO A 684 -5.86 26.44 -14.77
C PRO A 684 -4.40 26.06 -15.05
N ALA A 685 -3.96 24.95 -14.44
CA ALA A 685 -2.56 24.49 -14.45
C ALA A 685 -2.17 23.64 -15.68
N ASP A 686 -3.11 23.22 -16.52
CA ASP A 686 -2.85 22.42 -17.72
C ASP A 686 -3.66 22.89 -18.95
N ALA A 687 -3.32 22.35 -20.12
CA ALA A 687 -3.93 22.72 -21.40
C ALA A 687 -5.44 22.46 -21.46
N MET A 688 -5.97 21.48 -20.71
CA MET A 688 -7.40 21.20 -20.67
C MET A 688 -8.13 22.24 -19.83
N ALA A 689 -7.58 22.62 -18.67
CA ALA A 689 -8.11 23.71 -17.85
C ALA A 689 -8.05 25.06 -18.58
N GLN A 690 -6.99 25.30 -19.36
CA GLN A 690 -6.88 26.47 -20.25
C GLN A 690 -7.94 26.44 -21.36
N ALA A 691 -8.21 25.27 -21.96
CA ALA A 691 -9.29 25.11 -22.94
C ALA A 691 -10.68 25.37 -22.34
N PHE A 692 -10.94 24.98 -21.08
CA PHE A 692 -12.15 25.37 -20.35
C PHE A 692 -12.24 26.90 -20.14
N GLN A 693 -11.12 27.55 -19.77
CA GLN A 693 -11.05 29.00 -19.59
C GLN A 693 -11.30 29.77 -20.90
N GLN A 694 -10.84 29.24 -22.04
CA GLN A 694 -11.04 29.82 -23.37
C GLN A 694 -12.45 29.54 -23.94
N ALA A 695 -13.08 28.43 -23.55
CA ALA A 695 -14.39 28.03 -24.06
C ALA A 695 -15.57 28.73 -23.34
N ALA A 696 -15.40 29.16 -22.10
CA ALA A 696 -16.46 29.81 -21.33
C ALA A 696 -16.67 31.28 -21.75
N ASP A 697 -17.90 31.79 -21.71
CA ASP A 697 -18.14 33.24 -21.75
C ASP A 697 -17.48 33.91 -20.51
N ARG A 698 -17.41 33.18 -19.39
CA ARG A 698 -16.90 33.64 -18.09
C ARG A 698 -16.20 32.49 -17.35
N PHE A 699 -14.96 32.68 -16.89
CA PHE A 699 -14.26 31.71 -16.04
C PHE A 699 -14.09 32.27 -14.62
N VAL A 700 -14.43 31.46 -13.61
CA VAL A 700 -14.44 31.86 -12.19
C VAL A 700 -13.64 30.85 -11.38
N LEU A 701 -12.54 31.29 -10.78
CA LEU A 701 -11.86 30.56 -9.71
C LEU A 701 -12.51 30.94 -8.38
N VAL A 702 -13.01 29.97 -7.62
CA VAL A 702 -13.62 30.22 -6.30
C VAL A 702 -12.66 29.86 -5.15
N PRO A 703 -12.75 30.53 -3.99
CA PRO A 703 -11.97 30.17 -2.80
C PRO A 703 -12.22 28.73 -2.32
N ARG A 704 -11.29 28.16 -1.55
CA ARG A 704 -11.47 26.84 -0.91
C ARG A 704 -12.29 26.87 0.39
N ASP A 705 -12.58 28.05 0.95
CA ASP A 705 -13.50 28.24 2.07
C ASP A 705 -14.96 28.04 1.64
N PRO A 706 -15.76 27.14 2.27
CA PRO A 706 -17.17 26.94 1.93
C PRO A 706 -18.04 28.21 1.97
N ALA A 707 -17.79 29.13 2.92
CA ALA A 707 -18.61 30.32 3.08
C ALA A 707 -18.34 31.38 2.00
N ALA A 708 -17.08 31.59 1.63
CA ALA A 708 -16.67 32.44 0.53
C ALA A 708 -17.07 31.82 -0.83
N ALA A 709 -16.77 30.54 -1.06
CA ALA A 709 -17.13 29.84 -2.30
C ALA A 709 -18.63 29.96 -2.62
N ARG A 710 -19.49 29.69 -1.63
CA ARG A 710 -20.95 29.83 -1.76
C ARG A 710 -21.37 31.24 -2.15
N ARG A 711 -20.80 32.28 -1.51
CA ARG A 711 -21.09 33.69 -1.84
C ARG A 711 -20.67 34.02 -3.27
N THR A 712 -19.43 33.70 -3.65
CA THR A 712 -18.92 33.95 -5.00
C THR A 712 -19.77 33.27 -6.07
N ILE A 713 -20.26 32.04 -5.84
CA ILE A 713 -21.13 31.33 -6.80
C ILE A 713 -22.52 31.97 -6.88
N ALA A 714 -23.15 32.27 -5.73
CA ALA A 714 -24.49 32.90 -5.70
C ALA A 714 -24.48 34.32 -6.32
N GLU A 715 -23.41 35.09 -6.12
CA GLU A 715 -23.23 36.45 -6.66
C GLU A 715 -23.21 36.49 -8.19
N LEU A 716 -22.85 35.38 -8.86
CA LEU A 716 -22.95 35.24 -10.32
C LEU A 716 -24.40 35.41 -10.81
N GLY A 717 -25.40 35.04 -9.99
CA GLY A 717 -26.82 35.13 -10.33
C GLY A 717 -27.21 34.23 -11.49
N LEU A 718 -26.77 32.96 -11.43
CA LEU A 718 -27.08 31.93 -12.43
C LEU A 718 -28.56 31.55 -12.43
N ASP A 719 -29.04 31.07 -13.58
CA ASP A 719 -30.37 30.45 -13.72
C ASP A 719 -30.29 28.93 -13.45
N ILE A 720 -29.18 28.30 -13.85
CA ILE A 720 -28.89 26.88 -13.66
C ILE A 720 -27.45 26.71 -13.17
N LEU A 721 -27.24 25.86 -12.17
CA LEU A 721 -25.90 25.39 -11.75
C LEU A 721 -25.79 23.87 -11.94
N VAL A 722 -24.82 23.44 -12.76
CA VAL A 722 -24.54 22.02 -13.04
C VAL A 722 -23.24 21.61 -12.35
N PHE A 723 -23.33 20.74 -11.35
CA PHE A 723 -22.19 20.09 -10.72
C PHE A 723 -21.75 18.88 -11.56
N ALA A 724 -20.45 18.73 -11.80
CA ALA A 724 -19.90 17.64 -12.62
C ALA A 724 -19.26 16.49 -11.81
N ASP A 725 -19.12 16.64 -10.49
CA ASP A 725 -18.22 15.83 -9.66
C ASP A 725 -18.52 15.89 -8.14
N VAL A 726 -19.81 15.90 -7.76
CA VAL A 726 -20.21 15.73 -6.35
C VAL A 726 -19.67 14.38 -5.85
N GLY A 727 -19.23 14.33 -4.59
CA GLY A 727 -18.56 13.16 -4.01
C GLY A 727 -17.09 12.98 -4.40
N MET A 728 -16.52 13.76 -5.34
CA MET A 728 -15.09 13.61 -5.73
C MET A 728 -14.13 14.58 -5.04
N ASP A 729 -14.59 15.76 -4.62
CA ASP A 729 -13.82 16.73 -3.82
C ASP A 729 -14.68 17.18 -2.63
N THR A 730 -14.05 17.35 -1.47
CA THR A 730 -14.74 17.68 -0.22
C THR A 730 -15.51 19.00 -0.30
N LEU A 731 -15.07 19.97 -1.12
CA LEU A 731 -15.79 21.22 -1.32
C LEU A 731 -16.93 21.09 -2.34
N THR A 732 -16.84 20.25 -3.38
CA THR A 732 -17.99 20.00 -4.28
C THR A 732 -19.09 19.25 -3.52
N GLN A 733 -18.71 18.28 -2.67
CA GLN A 733 -19.61 17.60 -1.73
C GLN A 733 -20.26 18.60 -0.75
N THR A 734 -19.50 19.49 -0.12
CA THR A 734 -20.03 20.49 0.82
C THR A 734 -21.00 21.46 0.14
N LEU A 735 -20.62 21.99 -1.04
CA LEU A 735 -21.42 22.96 -1.78
C LEU A 735 -22.72 22.38 -2.32
N ALA A 736 -22.78 21.07 -2.59
CA ALA A 736 -24.00 20.40 -3.03
C ALA A 736 -25.18 20.49 -2.03
N TYR A 737 -24.94 20.84 -0.76
CA TYR A 737 -25.97 21.08 0.26
C TYR A 737 -26.48 22.54 0.34
N SER A 738 -25.91 23.44 -0.47
CA SER A 738 -26.34 24.84 -0.57
C SER A 738 -27.03 25.10 -1.91
N ARG A 739 -28.20 25.77 -1.87
CA ARG A 739 -28.87 26.25 -3.08
C ARG A 739 -28.29 27.62 -3.47
N MET A 740 -27.61 27.66 -4.62
CA MET A 740 -26.84 28.80 -5.14
C MET A 740 -27.30 29.29 -6.52
N ALA A 741 -28.16 28.49 -7.18
CA ALA A 741 -28.97 28.87 -8.33
C ALA A 741 -30.43 28.42 -8.08
N PRO A 742 -31.43 28.96 -8.81
CA PRO A 742 -32.82 28.49 -8.73
C PRO A 742 -32.92 26.98 -8.98
N ILE A 743 -32.29 26.52 -10.08
CA ILE A 743 -32.22 25.13 -10.50
C ILE A 743 -30.79 24.62 -10.33
N GLN A 744 -30.62 23.47 -9.66
CA GLN A 744 -29.33 22.81 -9.51
C GLN A 744 -29.39 21.37 -10.03
N CYS A 745 -28.44 21.03 -10.89
CA CYS A 745 -28.31 19.72 -11.52
C CYS A 745 -26.96 19.09 -11.13
N VAL A 746 -26.91 17.78 -11.04
CA VAL A 746 -25.68 16.98 -10.98
C VAL A 746 -25.61 16.06 -12.20
N THR A 747 -24.41 15.68 -12.63
CA THR A 747 -24.22 14.64 -13.64
C THR A 747 -23.11 13.67 -13.23
N TRP A 748 -23.04 12.52 -13.90
CA TRP A 748 -22.49 11.25 -13.41
C TRP A 748 -20.96 11.14 -13.29
N GLY A 749 -20.24 12.24 -13.10
CA GLY A 749 -18.79 12.23 -12.88
C GLY A 749 -18.36 11.38 -11.68
N HIS A 750 -19.15 11.45 -10.60
CA HIS A 750 -19.36 10.31 -9.72
C HIS A 750 -20.76 9.74 -10.01
N PRO A 751 -20.87 8.47 -10.46
CA PRO A 751 -22.15 7.86 -10.83
C PRO A 751 -22.90 7.32 -9.60
N ASP A 752 -23.25 8.22 -8.69
CA ASP A 752 -24.06 7.95 -7.49
C ASP A 752 -24.86 9.20 -7.06
N THR A 753 -25.92 9.01 -6.26
CA THR A 753 -26.81 10.09 -5.81
C THR A 753 -26.19 10.96 -4.72
N THR A 754 -26.51 12.26 -4.71
CA THR A 754 -25.94 13.21 -3.74
C THR A 754 -26.63 13.19 -2.38
N GLY A 755 -27.87 12.66 -2.32
CA GLY A 755 -28.76 12.74 -1.15
C GLY A 755 -29.32 14.14 -0.87
N SER A 756 -28.86 15.18 -1.56
CA SER A 756 -29.03 16.57 -1.13
C SER A 756 -30.41 17.15 -1.48
N PRO A 757 -31.12 17.77 -0.52
CA PRO A 757 -32.36 18.52 -0.79
C PRO A 757 -32.12 19.85 -1.54
N ALA A 758 -30.87 20.19 -1.83
CA ALA A 758 -30.51 21.33 -2.67
C ALA A 758 -30.29 20.96 -4.15
N MET A 759 -30.35 19.67 -4.50
CA MET A 759 -30.15 19.17 -5.87
C MET A 759 -31.48 18.74 -6.47
N ASP A 760 -31.84 19.30 -7.62
CA ASP A 760 -33.14 19.06 -8.25
C ASP A 760 -33.09 17.88 -9.22
N TYR A 761 -32.04 17.81 -10.05
CA TYR A 761 -31.94 16.84 -11.15
C TYR A 761 -30.63 16.07 -11.16
N PHE A 762 -30.70 14.76 -11.37
CA PHE A 762 -29.55 13.93 -11.76
C PHE A 762 -29.62 13.68 -13.27
N VAL A 763 -28.65 14.20 -14.02
CA VAL A 763 -28.65 14.17 -15.49
C VAL A 763 -27.80 13.00 -16.00
N SER A 764 -28.50 12.01 -16.55
CA SER A 764 -27.98 10.74 -17.05
C SER A 764 -28.51 10.44 -18.47
N SER A 765 -28.41 9.19 -18.92
CA SER A 765 -28.77 8.73 -20.26
C SER A 765 -29.74 7.55 -20.19
N ARG A 766 -30.68 7.48 -21.15
CA ARG A 766 -31.54 6.31 -21.37
C ARG A 766 -30.75 5.02 -21.66
N LEU A 767 -29.52 5.14 -22.19
CA LEU A 767 -28.62 4.01 -22.46
C LEU A 767 -27.86 3.56 -21.20
N LEU A 768 -27.55 4.50 -20.29
CA LEU A 768 -26.79 4.22 -19.07
C LEU A 768 -27.66 3.65 -17.95
N GLU A 769 -28.93 4.03 -17.88
CA GLU A 769 -29.83 3.66 -16.78
C GLU A 769 -30.59 2.34 -17.00
N THR A 770 -31.36 1.95 -15.98
CA THR A 770 -32.37 0.89 -16.01
C THR A 770 -33.77 1.48 -15.83
N ASP A 771 -34.82 0.68 -16.07
CA ASP A 771 -36.21 1.11 -15.82
C ASP A 771 -36.48 1.35 -14.33
N GLU A 772 -35.78 0.64 -13.44
CA GLU A 772 -35.85 0.85 -11.98
C GLU A 772 -35.15 2.15 -11.49
N ALA A 773 -34.42 2.85 -12.36
CA ALA A 773 -33.38 3.79 -11.92
C ALA A 773 -33.88 5.02 -11.14
N ASP A 774 -35.15 5.39 -11.22
CA ASP A 774 -35.73 6.45 -10.35
C ASP A 774 -35.65 6.06 -8.86
N GLY A 775 -35.58 4.76 -8.55
CA GLY A 775 -35.32 4.24 -7.21
C GLY A 775 -33.87 4.35 -6.73
N HIS A 776 -32.94 4.84 -7.56
CA HIS A 776 -31.52 5.00 -7.22
C HIS A 776 -31.14 6.44 -6.82
N TYR A 777 -31.96 7.45 -7.14
CA TYR A 777 -31.61 8.87 -6.96
C TYR A 777 -32.57 9.61 -6.02
N SER A 778 -32.03 10.49 -5.16
CA SER A 778 -32.85 11.45 -4.39
C SER A 778 -33.36 12.59 -5.26
N GLU A 779 -32.60 12.93 -6.30
CA GLU A 779 -32.90 13.89 -7.34
C GLU A 779 -33.92 13.33 -8.35
N GLN A 780 -34.54 14.20 -9.16
CA GLN A 780 -35.30 13.76 -10.33
C GLN A 780 -34.35 13.29 -11.43
N LEU A 781 -34.47 12.03 -11.84
CA LEU A 781 -33.61 11.41 -12.86
C LEU A 781 -33.99 11.84 -14.28
N VAL A 782 -33.12 12.63 -14.91
CA VAL A 782 -33.23 13.04 -16.32
C VAL A 782 -32.48 12.03 -17.19
N ARG A 783 -33.19 11.43 -18.15
CA ARG A 783 -32.65 10.40 -19.07
C ARG A 783 -32.54 10.96 -20.50
N LEU A 784 -31.39 11.54 -20.82
CA LEU A 784 -31.09 12.05 -22.17
C LEU A 784 -31.17 10.92 -23.23
N PRO A 785 -31.58 11.21 -24.49
CA PRO A 785 -31.80 10.19 -25.51
C PRO A 785 -30.52 9.51 -26.02
N ASN A 786 -29.39 10.22 -25.98
CA ASN A 786 -28.05 9.74 -26.34
C ASN A 786 -27.21 9.52 -25.06
N LEU A 787 -25.89 9.37 -25.17
CA LEU A 787 -24.98 9.13 -24.01
C LEU A 787 -24.86 10.35 -23.07
N GLY A 788 -25.19 11.56 -23.56
CA GLY A 788 -25.13 12.81 -22.81
C GLY A 788 -23.73 13.42 -22.73
N VAL A 789 -22.78 12.95 -23.56
CA VAL A 789 -21.35 13.33 -23.51
C VAL A 789 -20.80 13.53 -24.92
N TYR A 790 -20.13 14.66 -25.13
CA TYR A 790 -19.28 14.88 -26.30
C TYR A 790 -17.83 14.51 -25.94
N TYR A 791 -17.39 13.33 -26.36
CA TYR A 791 -16.02 12.85 -26.13
C TYR A 791 -15.18 12.97 -27.40
N ALA A 792 -14.03 13.65 -27.35
CA ALA A 792 -13.10 13.73 -28.47
C ALA A 792 -12.39 12.37 -28.67
N ARG A 793 -12.22 11.89 -29.91
CA ARG A 793 -11.62 10.57 -30.14
C ARG A 793 -10.13 10.58 -29.76
N PRO A 794 -9.67 9.75 -28.81
CA PRO A 794 -8.25 9.66 -28.47
C PRO A 794 -7.51 8.90 -29.60
N ALA A 795 -6.28 9.34 -29.88
CA ALA A 795 -5.45 8.78 -30.94
C ALA A 795 -4.14 8.20 -30.37
N LEU A 796 -3.72 7.04 -30.91
CA LEU A 796 -2.39 6.50 -30.65
C LEU A 796 -1.33 7.51 -31.09
N SER A 797 -0.44 7.87 -30.17
CA SER A 797 0.53 8.94 -30.32
C SER A 797 1.84 8.58 -29.63
N GLY A 798 2.92 9.28 -29.96
CA GLY A 798 4.28 8.92 -29.53
C GLY A 798 4.82 7.65 -30.21
N PRO A 799 5.94 7.09 -29.73
CA PRO A 799 6.54 5.88 -30.28
C PRO A 799 5.62 4.65 -30.10
N PRO A 800 5.55 3.71 -31.06
CA PRO A 800 4.80 2.48 -30.89
C PRO A 800 5.38 1.65 -29.74
N ARG A 801 4.53 1.16 -28.83
CA ARG A 801 4.93 0.25 -27.74
C ARG A 801 4.38 -1.15 -27.98
N ASN A 802 5.22 -2.16 -27.74
CA ASN A 802 4.84 -3.56 -27.78
C ASN A 802 4.66 -4.13 -26.35
N ARG A 803 4.25 -5.40 -26.24
CA ARG A 803 4.13 -6.12 -24.95
C ARG A 803 5.42 -6.08 -24.12
N GLU A 804 6.58 -6.23 -24.75
CA GLU A 804 7.89 -6.29 -24.09
C GLU A 804 8.25 -4.97 -23.38
N PHE A 805 7.89 -3.81 -23.96
CA PHE A 805 8.06 -2.50 -23.33
C PHE A 805 7.32 -2.39 -21.98
N PHE A 806 6.17 -3.04 -21.84
CA PHE A 806 5.39 -3.11 -20.60
C PHE A 806 5.80 -4.28 -19.68
N GLY A 807 6.85 -5.03 -20.02
CA GLY A 807 7.28 -6.24 -19.29
C GLY A 807 6.34 -7.43 -19.45
N LEU A 808 5.53 -7.47 -20.52
CA LEU A 808 4.56 -8.51 -20.80
C LEU A 808 5.11 -9.53 -21.81
N ASP A 809 4.84 -10.81 -21.58
CA ASP A 809 5.26 -11.91 -22.47
C ASP A 809 4.46 -11.87 -23.79
N PRO A 810 5.12 -11.75 -24.96
CA PRO A 810 4.44 -11.70 -26.26
C PRO A 810 3.78 -13.02 -26.68
N THR A 811 4.08 -14.14 -26.01
CA THR A 811 3.55 -15.48 -26.29
C THR A 811 2.33 -15.86 -25.45
N ARG A 812 2.00 -15.07 -24.42
CA ARG A 812 0.88 -15.28 -23.49
C ARG A 812 -0.31 -14.40 -23.85
N HIS A 813 -1.51 -14.82 -23.45
CA HIS A 813 -2.72 -14.04 -23.70
C HIS A 813 -2.86 -12.95 -22.64
N VAL A 814 -3.12 -11.71 -23.07
CA VAL A 814 -3.17 -10.54 -22.18
C VAL A 814 -4.61 -10.15 -21.89
N TYR A 815 -5.05 -10.44 -20.66
CA TYR A 815 -6.33 -10.02 -20.11
C TYR A 815 -6.09 -8.75 -19.29
N LEU A 816 -6.37 -7.57 -19.86
CA LEU A 816 -6.07 -6.29 -19.23
C LEU A 816 -7.30 -5.78 -18.46
N CYS A 817 -7.19 -5.56 -17.15
CA CYS A 817 -8.20 -4.86 -16.35
C CYS A 817 -7.63 -3.52 -15.85
N PRO A 818 -7.65 -2.46 -16.68
CA PRO A 818 -6.90 -1.22 -16.50
C PRO A 818 -7.61 -0.23 -15.54
N GLN A 819 -8.14 -0.74 -14.43
CA GLN A 819 -9.02 -0.01 -13.50
C GLN A 819 -8.36 0.27 -12.15
N THR A 820 -8.81 1.33 -11.48
CA THR A 820 -8.36 1.69 -10.13
C THR A 820 -8.75 0.62 -9.10
N LEU A 821 -7.82 0.27 -8.19
CA LEU A 821 -7.92 -0.98 -7.42
C LEU A 821 -9.17 -1.12 -6.54
N PHE A 822 -9.78 -0.02 -6.08
CA PHE A 822 -11.04 -0.03 -5.33
C PHE A 822 -12.27 -0.47 -6.15
N LYS A 823 -12.16 -0.61 -7.48
CA LYS A 823 -13.22 -1.19 -8.34
C LYS A 823 -13.27 -2.72 -8.33
N PHE A 824 -12.21 -3.38 -7.85
CA PHE A 824 -12.17 -4.85 -7.81
C PHE A 824 -12.95 -5.35 -6.59
N HIS A 825 -14.28 -5.34 -6.71
CA HIS A 825 -15.20 -5.91 -5.73
C HIS A 825 -14.91 -7.42 -5.53
N PRO A 826 -14.95 -7.97 -4.30
CA PRO A 826 -14.55 -9.35 -4.07
C PRO A 826 -15.35 -10.43 -4.82
N GLU A 827 -16.58 -10.14 -5.24
CA GLU A 827 -17.38 -11.07 -6.06
C GLU A 827 -16.81 -11.22 -7.49
N TYR A 828 -16.13 -10.20 -8.01
CA TYR A 828 -15.51 -10.23 -9.33
C TYR A 828 -14.29 -11.18 -9.38
N ASP A 829 -13.72 -11.54 -8.22
CA ASP A 829 -12.65 -12.56 -8.13
C ASP A 829 -13.12 -13.93 -8.67
N VAL A 830 -14.43 -14.23 -8.66
CA VAL A 830 -14.99 -15.48 -9.23
C VAL A 830 -14.79 -15.54 -10.74
N VAL A 831 -15.03 -14.42 -11.44
CA VAL A 831 -14.86 -14.32 -12.89
C VAL A 831 -13.38 -14.28 -13.27
N LEU A 832 -12.55 -13.54 -12.50
CA LEU A 832 -11.10 -13.54 -12.69
C LEU A 832 -10.50 -14.94 -12.47
N ARG A 833 -10.99 -15.72 -11.49
CA ARG A 833 -10.63 -17.12 -11.29
C ARG A 833 -11.02 -17.95 -12.52
N GLY A 834 -12.28 -17.92 -12.94
CA GLY A 834 -12.77 -18.73 -14.06
C GLY A 834 -12.01 -18.49 -15.35
N ILE A 835 -11.62 -17.24 -15.64
CA ILE A 835 -10.76 -16.90 -16.78
C ILE A 835 -9.38 -17.56 -16.66
N LEU A 836 -8.72 -17.45 -15.50
CA LEU A 836 -7.39 -18.02 -15.28
C LEU A 836 -7.41 -19.56 -15.27
N GLU A 837 -8.47 -20.19 -14.78
CA GLU A 837 -8.66 -21.65 -14.81
C GLU A 837 -8.90 -22.17 -16.23
N ALA A 838 -9.72 -21.48 -17.03
CA ALA A 838 -10.08 -21.89 -18.39
C ALA A 838 -8.96 -21.68 -19.43
N ASP A 839 -8.08 -20.68 -19.24
CA ASP A 839 -6.93 -20.43 -20.12
C ASP A 839 -5.60 -20.41 -19.34
N PRO A 840 -4.85 -21.54 -19.26
CA PRO A 840 -3.53 -21.59 -18.62
C PRO A 840 -2.46 -20.66 -19.23
N ARG A 841 -2.66 -20.16 -20.46
CA ARG A 841 -1.74 -19.22 -21.13
C ARG A 841 -2.10 -17.74 -20.88
N GLY A 842 -3.18 -17.47 -20.17
CA GLY A 842 -3.57 -16.12 -19.77
C GLY A 842 -2.73 -15.54 -18.64
N ASP A 843 -2.32 -14.29 -18.77
CA ASP A 843 -1.90 -13.42 -17.66
C ASP A 843 -2.91 -12.28 -17.48
N LEU A 844 -3.32 -12.05 -16.23
CA LEU A 844 -4.15 -10.93 -15.83
C LEU A 844 -3.26 -9.71 -15.58
N VAL A 845 -3.47 -8.62 -16.33
CA VAL A 845 -2.67 -7.40 -16.23
C VAL A 845 -3.51 -6.28 -15.61
N VAL A 846 -3.00 -5.63 -14.57
CA VAL A 846 -3.68 -4.58 -13.79
C VAL A 846 -2.72 -3.45 -13.44
N PRO A 847 -3.17 -2.21 -13.20
CA PRO A 847 -2.29 -1.13 -12.75
C PRO A 847 -1.95 -1.27 -11.26
N GLU A 848 -0.80 -0.75 -10.84
CA GLU A 848 -0.52 -0.51 -9.43
C GLU A 848 -1.44 0.59 -8.85
N GLY A 849 -1.86 0.41 -7.60
CA GLY A 849 -2.62 1.40 -6.85
C GLY A 849 -1.77 2.65 -6.56
N ARG A 850 -2.38 3.85 -6.70
CA ARG A 850 -1.73 5.13 -6.35
C ARG A 850 -1.26 5.19 -4.90
N VAL A 851 -1.91 4.43 -4.02
CA VAL A 851 -1.44 4.15 -2.66
C VAL A 851 -0.88 2.72 -2.65
N PRO A 852 0.41 2.48 -2.31
CA PRO A 852 1.00 1.15 -2.33
C PRO A 852 0.28 0.11 -1.45
N ALA A 853 -0.36 0.54 -0.37
CA ALA A 853 -1.17 -0.32 0.50
C ALA A 853 -2.33 -0.99 -0.25
N TRP A 854 -2.94 -0.33 -1.24
CA TRP A 854 -4.01 -0.93 -2.05
C TRP A 854 -3.49 -2.10 -2.90
N THR A 855 -2.29 -1.94 -3.47
CA THR A 855 -1.60 -3.01 -4.21
C THR A 855 -1.29 -4.19 -3.28
N ALA A 856 -0.82 -3.92 -2.05
CA ALA A 856 -0.52 -4.96 -1.07
C ALA A 856 -1.78 -5.73 -0.64
N ARG A 857 -2.84 -5.03 -0.22
CA ARG A 857 -4.12 -5.62 0.19
C ARG A 857 -4.76 -6.46 -0.93
N LEU A 858 -4.78 -5.95 -2.17
CA LEU A 858 -5.36 -6.70 -3.29
C LEU A 858 -4.53 -7.93 -3.68
N ARG A 859 -3.18 -7.84 -3.61
CA ARG A 859 -2.30 -9.02 -3.76
C ARG A 859 -2.54 -10.06 -2.67
N GLN A 860 -2.70 -9.64 -1.42
CA GLN A 860 -2.99 -10.53 -0.29
C GLN A 860 -4.34 -11.24 -0.46
N ARG A 861 -5.38 -10.55 -0.96
CA ARG A 861 -6.66 -11.16 -1.32
C ARG A 861 -6.50 -12.18 -2.45
N TRP A 862 -5.89 -11.78 -3.57
CA TRP A 862 -5.75 -12.63 -4.75
C TRP A 862 -4.81 -13.83 -4.56
N ALA A 863 -3.84 -13.77 -3.65
CA ALA A 863 -3.07 -14.94 -3.23
C ALA A 863 -3.94 -16.03 -2.57
N ARG A 864 -5.15 -15.69 -2.11
CA ARG A 864 -6.14 -16.61 -1.53
C ARG A 864 -7.30 -16.92 -2.48
N THR A 865 -7.65 -16.00 -3.39
CA THR A 865 -8.85 -16.13 -4.26
C THR A 865 -8.58 -16.50 -5.71
N LEU A 866 -7.37 -16.27 -6.26
CA LEU A 866 -7.03 -16.54 -7.67
C LEU A 866 -5.93 -17.63 -7.80
N PRO A 867 -6.02 -18.54 -8.80
CA PRO A 867 -5.00 -19.56 -9.02
C PRO A 867 -3.71 -18.92 -9.53
N ASP A 868 -2.57 -19.41 -9.05
CA ASP A 868 -1.24 -19.02 -9.53
C ASP A 868 -0.97 -17.49 -9.48
N ALA A 869 -1.66 -16.76 -8.59
CA ALA A 869 -1.71 -15.29 -8.63
C ALA A 869 -0.34 -14.60 -8.65
N GLY A 870 0.62 -15.11 -7.88
CA GLY A 870 2.00 -14.59 -7.84
C GLY A 870 2.80 -14.77 -9.14
N ARG A 871 2.37 -15.66 -10.04
CA ARG A 871 2.97 -15.90 -11.36
C ARG A 871 2.17 -15.25 -12.49
N ARG A 872 0.84 -15.25 -12.40
CA ARG A 872 -0.07 -14.92 -13.51
C ARG A 872 -0.79 -13.58 -13.38
N VAL A 873 -0.70 -12.90 -12.24
CA VAL A 873 -1.20 -11.51 -12.10
C VAL A 873 -0.02 -10.53 -12.18
N ARG A 874 -0.03 -9.70 -13.23
CA ARG A 874 0.97 -8.66 -13.48
C ARG A 874 0.41 -7.32 -13.06
N PHE A 875 1.01 -6.72 -12.03
CA PHE A 875 0.78 -5.31 -11.72
C PHE A 875 1.80 -4.48 -12.51
N VAL A 876 1.33 -3.52 -13.30
CA VAL A 876 2.17 -2.59 -14.08
C VAL A 876 2.11 -1.19 -13.45
N PRO A 877 3.21 -0.41 -13.46
CA PRO A 877 3.20 0.94 -12.92
C PRO A 877 2.28 1.87 -13.74
N ALA A 878 1.86 2.98 -13.14
CA ALA A 878 1.02 3.97 -13.82
C ALA A 878 1.73 4.54 -15.07
N GLN A 879 1.05 4.49 -16.21
CA GLN A 879 1.59 4.90 -17.52
C GLN A 879 1.23 6.37 -17.84
N PRO A 880 2.10 7.13 -18.54
CA PRO A 880 1.69 8.33 -19.26
C PRO A 880 0.56 8.04 -20.25
N ASN A 881 -0.35 8.99 -20.52
CA ASN A 881 -1.56 8.69 -21.31
C ASN A 881 -1.27 8.15 -22.72
N ALA A 882 -0.21 8.61 -23.40
CA ALA A 882 0.20 8.05 -24.69
C ALA A 882 0.58 6.56 -24.58
N ASP A 883 1.48 6.20 -23.66
CA ASP A 883 1.90 4.82 -23.42
C ASP A 883 0.72 3.95 -22.91
N PHE A 884 -0.21 4.54 -22.16
CA PHE A 884 -1.45 3.87 -21.73
C PHE A 884 -2.36 3.47 -22.90
N LEU A 885 -2.52 4.32 -23.93
CA LEU A 885 -3.28 3.96 -25.13
C LEU A 885 -2.61 2.81 -25.91
N HIS A 886 -1.27 2.76 -25.95
CA HIS A 886 -0.56 1.59 -26.52
C HIS A 886 -0.77 0.34 -25.67
N LEU A 887 -0.74 0.43 -24.33
CA LEU A 887 -1.02 -0.71 -23.45
C LEU A 887 -2.42 -1.30 -23.70
N LEU A 888 -3.45 -0.45 -23.86
CA LEU A 888 -4.79 -0.88 -24.25
C LEU A 888 -4.76 -1.62 -25.60
N ALA A 889 -4.07 -1.08 -26.60
CA ALA A 889 -3.92 -1.68 -27.93
C ALA A 889 -3.04 -2.95 -27.97
N GLN A 890 -2.27 -3.25 -26.91
CA GLN A 890 -1.49 -4.48 -26.78
C GLN A 890 -2.24 -5.63 -26.08
N ALA A 891 -3.40 -5.38 -25.46
CA ALA A 891 -4.22 -6.42 -24.86
C ALA A 891 -4.88 -7.33 -25.90
N ASP A 892 -5.13 -8.60 -25.56
CA ASP A 892 -6.00 -9.46 -26.38
C ASP A 892 -7.48 -9.17 -26.06
N VAL A 893 -7.77 -8.90 -24.78
CA VAL A 893 -9.09 -8.49 -24.31
C VAL A 893 -8.93 -7.55 -23.11
N MET A 894 -9.74 -6.49 -23.07
CA MET A 894 -9.92 -5.70 -21.85
C MET A 894 -11.10 -6.26 -21.05
N LEU A 895 -10.94 -6.31 -19.73
CA LEU A 895 -11.98 -6.74 -18.80
C LEU A 895 -12.58 -5.51 -18.10
N ASP A 896 -13.92 -5.40 -18.14
CA ASP A 896 -14.70 -4.41 -17.41
C ASP A 896 -15.22 -5.01 -16.08
N PRO A 897 -14.75 -4.56 -14.91
CA PRO A 897 -15.17 -5.11 -13.62
C PRO A 897 -16.59 -4.70 -13.25
N PHE A 898 -17.28 -5.55 -12.49
CA PHE A 898 -18.57 -5.25 -11.88
C PHE A 898 -18.46 -5.32 -10.34
N PRO A 899 -19.31 -4.59 -9.57
CA PRO A 899 -20.46 -3.78 -9.99
C PRO A 899 -20.11 -2.35 -10.44
N PHE A 900 -18.82 -1.97 -10.50
CA PHE A 900 -18.38 -0.64 -10.94
C PHE A 900 -17.32 -0.75 -12.06
N GLY A 901 -17.74 -0.45 -13.29
CA GLY A 901 -16.93 -0.60 -14.51
C GLY A 901 -16.12 0.64 -14.94
N GLY A 902 -15.54 0.57 -16.12
CA GLY A 902 -14.77 1.62 -16.79
C GLY A 902 -15.66 2.67 -17.46
N GLY A 903 -15.24 3.94 -17.34
CA GLY A 903 -15.81 5.07 -18.09
C GLY A 903 -14.86 5.53 -19.19
N ASN A 904 -14.05 6.56 -18.89
CA ASN A 904 -12.98 7.10 -19.75
C ASN A 904 -12.15 6.01 -20.46
N THR A 905 -11.72 5.00 -19.68
CA THR A 905 -10.88 3.89 -20.17
C THR A 905 -11.57 3.04 -21.23
N THR A 906 -12.89 2.92 -21.18
CA THR A 906 -13.68 2.14 -22.14
C THR A 906 -13.80 2.88 -23.47
N TYR A 907 -14.01 4.21 -23.43
CA TYR A 907 -13.88 5.06 -24.63
C TYR A 907 -12.47 4.97 -25.22
N GLU A 908 -11.42 5.01 -24.38
CA GLU A 908 -10.03 4.87 -24.83
C GLU A 908 -9.74 3.49 -25.45
N ALA A 909 -10.25 2.40 -24.88
CA ALA A 909 -10.07 1.04 -25.40
C ALA A 909 -10.79 0.81 -26.74
N LEU A 910 -12.07 1.23 -26.84
CA LEU A 910 -12.84 1.11 -28.07
C LEU A 910 -12.28 2.02 -29.19
N ALA A 911 -11.75 3.20 -28.85
CA ALA A 911 -11.10 4.09 -29.82
C ALA A 911 -9.89 3.46 -30.51
N VAL A 912 -9.12 2.61 -29.80
CA VAL A 912 -7.96 1.87 -30.33
C VAL A 912 -8.31 0.46 -30.82
N GLY A 913 -9.59 0.07 -30.80
CA GLY A 913 -10.06 -1.21 -31.32
C GLY A 913 -9.85 -2.41 -30.39
N THR A 914 -9.68 -2.20 -29.09
CA THR A 914 -9.56 -3.28 -28.09
C THR A 914 -10.95 -3.74 -27.62
N PRO A 915 -11.33 -5.03 -27.74
CA PRO A 915 -12.59 -5.54 -27.22
C PRO A 915 -12.65 -5.45 -25.70
N VAL A 916 -13.79 -5.03 -25.16
CA VAL A 916 -14.03 -4.88 -23.72
C VAL A 916 -15.16 -5.84 -23.31
N VAL A 917 -14.86 -6.86 -22.50
CA VAL A 917 -15.92 -7.75 -21.98
C VAL A 917 -16.56 -7.11 -20.75
N THR A 918 -17.89 -7.00 -20.77
CA THR A 918 -18.68 -6.34 -19.71
C THR A 918 -19.94 -7.14 -19.37
N LYS A 919 -20.38 -7.08 -18.10
CA LYS A 919 -21.69 -7.58 -17.62
C LYS A 919 -22.48 -6.40 -17.04
N PRO A 920 -23.39 -5.78 -17.80
CA PRO A 920 -24.09 -4.57 -17.36
C PRO A 920 -24.87 -4.77 -16.05
N GLY A 921 -24.51 -3.99 -15.02
CA GLY A 921 -25.12 -4.05 -13.69
C GLY A 921 -26.49 -3.35 -13.60
N ARG A 922 -27.00 -3.25 -12.36
CA ARG A 922 -28.26 -2.56 -12.02
C ARG A 922 -28.14 -1.03 -12.07
N PHE A 923 -26.99 -0.49 -11.68
CA PHE A 923 -26.71 0.94 -11.50
C PHE A 923 -25.81 1.46 -12.63
N LEU A 924 -25.99 2.74 -13.02
CA LEU A 924 -25.20 3.48 -14.03
C LEU A 924 -23.69 3.11 -14.01
N ARG A 925 -23.09 3.12 -12.81
CA ARG A 925 -21.67 2.85 -12.56
C ARG A 925 -21.15 1.49 -13.05
N GLY A 926 -22.03 0.51 -13.26
CA GLY A 926 -21.72 -0.80 -13.83
C GLY A 926 -22.27 -1.02 -15.24
N ARG A 927 -22.68 0.04 -15.95
CA ARG A 927 -23.41 -0.05 -17.24
C ARG A 927 -22.77 0.70 -18.41
N ILE A 928 -21.79 1.56 -18.16
CA ILE A 928 -21.20 2.45 -19.17
C ILE A 928 -20.72 1.67 -20.41
N ALA A 929 -19.94 0.60 -20.23
CA ALA A 929 -19.45 -0.20 -21.36
C ALA A 929 -20.58 -0.82 -22.21
N GLY A 930 -21.62 -1.36 -21.56
CA GLY A 930 -22.80 -1.89 -22.25
C GLY A 930 -23.56 -0.81 -23.04
N ALA A 931 -23.67 0.40 -22.50
CA ALA A 931 -24.28 1.54 -23.19
C ALA A 931 -23.50 2.00 -24.43
N LEU A 932 -22.16 1.92 -24.40
CA LEU A 932 -21.32 2.19 -25.57
C LEU A 932 -21.51 1.13 -26.66
N TYR A 933 -21.52 -0.15 -26.30
CA TYR A 933 -21.84 -1.24 -27.23
C TYR A 933 -23.25 -1.11 -27.82
N GLN A 934 -24.25 -0.77 -27.01
CA GLN A 934 -25.61 -0.49 -27.47
C GLN A 934 -25.68 0.70 -28.44
N ARG A 935 -24.92 1.78 -28.20
CA ARG A 935 -24.81 2.94 -29.10
C ARG A 935 -24.09 2.62 -30.42
N MET A 936 -23.19 1.63 -30.41
CA MET A 936 -22.54 1.06 -31.60
C MET A 936 -23.41 0.04 -32.36
N GLY A 937 -24.48 -0.47 -31.74
CA GLY A 937 -25.33 -1.52 -32.31
C GLY A 937 -24.72 -2.93 -32.23
N LEU A 938 -23.85 -3.19 -31.26
CA LEU A 938 -23.15 -4.46 -31.07
C LEU A 938 -23.50 -5.12 -29.72
N ASP A 939 -23.44 -6.44 -29.67
CA ASP A 939 -23.56 -7.27 -28.46
C ASP A 939 -22.36 -8.24 -28.26
N SER A 940 -21.43 -8.31 -29.22
CA SER A 940 -20.41 -9.38 -29.35
C SER A 940 -19.36 -9.48 -28.23
N ALA A 941 -19.38 -8.58 -27.25
CA ALA A 941 -18.60 -8.64 -26.01
C ALA A 941 -19.42 -8.38 -24.72
N VAL A 942 -20.76 -8.40 -24.80
CA VAL A 942 -21.66 -8.12 -23.67
C VAL A 942 -22.20 -9.43 -23.08
N ALA A 943 -21.92 -9.69 -21.81
CA ALA A 943 -22.37 -10.86 -21.07
C ALA A 943 -23.63 -10.57 -20.23
N ALA A 944 -24.53 -11.54 -20.11
CA ALA A 944 -25.65 -11.51 -19.16
C ALA A 944 -25.35 -12.30 -17.86
N THR A 945 -24.41 -13.25 -17.89
CA THR A 945 -24.00 -14.06 -16.73
C THR A 945 -22.48 -14.12 -16.56
N ASP A 946 -22.01 -14.63 -15.42
CA ASP A 946 -20.59 -14.76 -15.13
C ASP A 946 -19.90 -15.85 -15.96
N GLU A 947 -20.61 -16.94 -16.26
CA GLU A 947 -20.16 -17.99 -17.16
C GLU A 947 -20.01 -17.46 -18.60
N GLN A 948 -20.95 -16.61 -19.04
CA GLN A 948 -20.85 -15.93 -20.33
C GLN A 948 -19.69 -14.93 -20.36
N TYR A 949 -19.45 -14.19 -19.28
CA TYR A 949 -18.30 -13.28 -19.18
C TYR A 949 -16.98 -14.05 -19.31
N VAL A 950 -16.80 -15.13 -18.53
CA VAL A 950 -15.62 -16.00 -18.60
C VAL A 950 -15.47 -16.57 -20.01
N SER A 951 -16.55 -17.11 -20.59
CA SER A 951 -16.53 -17.69 -21.93
C SER A 951 -16.18 -16.66 -23.03
N LEU A 952 -16.73 -15.44 -22.97
CA LEU A 952 -16.44 -14.38 -23.93
C LEU A 952 -15.00 -13.86 -23.79
N ALA A 953 -14.53 -13.64 -22.57
CA ALA A 953 -13.16 -13.20 -22.31
C ALA A 953 -12.13 -14.23 -22.79
N VAL A 954 -12.31 -15.51 -22.44
CA VAL A 954 -11.43 -16.60 -22.87
C VAL A 954 -11.48 -16.76 -24.38
N ARG A 955 -12.67 -16.75 -25.00
CA ARG A 955 -12.79 -16.84 -26.46
C ARG A 955 -12.12 -15.66 -27.16
N LEU A 956 -12.35 -14.41 -26.71
CA LEU A 956 -11.67 -13.24 -27.27
C LEU A 956 -10.16 -13.31 -27.11
N ALA A 957 -9.63 -13.91 -26.06
CA ALA A 957 -8.19 -14.13 -25.91
C ALA A 957 -7.64 -15.24 -26.83
N THR A 958 -8.26 -16.42 -26.84
CA THR A 958 -7.74 -17.63 -27.50
C THR A 958 -8.08 -17.74 -28.98
N ASP A 959 -9.30 -17.35 -29.38
CA ASP A 959 -9.79 -17.39 -30.77
C ASP A 959 -9.41 -16.08 -31.49
N ARG A 960 -8.27 -16.13 -32.19
CA ARG A 960 -7.69 -14.97 -32.88
C ARG A 960 -8.59 -14.42 -33.99
N ASP A 961 -9.35 -15.27 -34.66
CA ASP A 961 -10.15 -14.84 -35.82
C ASP A 961 -11.56 -14.37 -35.38
N PHE A 962 -12.13 -14.91 -34.29
CA PHE A 962 -13.24 -14.24 -33.60
C PHE A 962 -12.83 -12.87 -33.05
N ARG A 963 -11.68 -12.78 -32.36
CA ARG A 963 -11.12 -11.48 -31.91
C ARG A 963 -11.02 -10.49 -33.07
N ARG A 964 -10.43 -10.87 -34.19
CA ARG A 964 -10.30 -10.00 -35.38
C ARG A 964 -11.64 -9.56 -35.97
N THR A 965 -12.68 -10.38 -35.89
CA THR A 965 -14.03 -10.00 -36.31
C THR A 965 -14.60 -8.93 -35.38
N VAL A 966 -14.58 -9.16 -34.06
CA VAL A 966 -15.04 -8.16 -33.06
C VAL A 966 -14.21 -6.86 -33.13
N GLN A 967 -12.91 -6.95 -33.39
CA GLN A 967 -12.07 -5.75 -33.59
C GLN A 967 -12.44 -4.94 -34.84
N ARG A 968 -12.93 -5.58 -35.91
CA ARG A 968 -13.45 -4.89 -37.10
C ARG A 968 -14.82 -4.27 -36.83
N GLU A 969 -15.73 -5.03 -36.22
CA GLU A 969 -17.04 -4.53 -35.76
C GLU A 969 -16.87 -3.25 -34.93
N ILE A 970 -15.94 -3.28 -33.97
CA ILE A 970 -15.58 -2.11 -33.15
C ILE A 970 -14.99 -0.99 -34.02
N ALA A 971 -14.01 -1.26 -34.89
CA ALA A 971 -13.38 -0.23 -35.72
C ALA A 971 -14.38 0.49 -36.63
N ASP A 972 -15.30 -0.26 -37.25
CA ASP A 972 -16.30 0.25 -38.20
C ASP A 972 -17.43 1.03 -37.50
N THR A 973 -17.84 0.63 -36.29
CA THR A 973 -18.99 1.24 -35.57
C THR A 973 -18.60 2.27 -34.52
N CYS A 974 -17.40 2.19 -33.91
CA CYS A 974 -17.00 3.09 -32.82
C CYS A 974 -16.99 4.60 -33.13
N PRO A 975 -16.88 5.11 -34.39
CA PRO A 975 -16.98 6.55 -34.66
C PRO A 975 -18.25 7.22 -34.09
N VAL A 976 -19.36 6.49 -33.95
CA VAL A 976 -20.64 7.02 -33.41
C VAL A 976 -20.57 7.44 -31.94
N LEU A 977 -19.56 6.97 -31.19
CA LEU A 977 -19.31 7.31 -29.79
C LEU A 977 -18.58 8.65 -29.60
N PHE A 978 -17.97 9.17 -30.66
CA PHE A 978 -17.04 10.30 -30.58
C PHE A 978 -17.60 11.52 -31.30
N GLU A 979 -17.31 12.68 -30.74
CA GLU A 979 -17.49 13.99 -31.39
C GLU A 979 -18.93 14.24 -31.92
N ASN A 980 -19.92 13.64 -31.26
CA ASN A 980 -21.31 13.60 -31.67
C ASN A 980 -22.10 14.81 -31.14
N ASP A 981 -22.44 15.76 -32.01
CA ASP A 981 -23.18 16.97 -31.60
C ASP A 981 -24.60 16.68 -31.10
N GLN A 982 -25.21 15.54 -31.43
CA GLN A 982 -26.53 15.14 -30.89
C GLN A 982 -26.53 15.00 -29.36
N ASP A 983 -25.38 14.67 -28.78
CA ASP A 983 -25.19 14.62 -27.33
C ASP A 983 -25.10 16.01 -26.71
N VAL A 984 -24.75 17.05 -27.48
CA VAL A 984 -24.81 18.46 -27.05
C VAL A 984 -26.23 19.02 -27.24
N THR A 985 -26.89 18.72 -28.36
CA THR A 985 -28.28 19.15 -28.62
C THR A 985 -29.22 18.70 -27.51
N ALA A 986 -29.10 17.45 -27.05
CA ALA A 986 -29.88 16.93 -25.93
C ALA A 986 -29.70 17.71 -24.61
N TRP A 987 -28.52 18.26 -24.35
CA TRP A 987 -28.28 19.16 -23.21
C TRP A 987 -28.84 20.57 -23.46
N ASP A 988 -28.71 21.10 -24.67
CA ASP A 988 -29.29 22.38 -25.09
C ASP A 988 -30.83 22.36 -25.02
N GLU A 989 -31.47 21.22 -25.25
CA GLU A 989 -32.91 20.98 -25.07
C GLU A 989 -33.26 20.95 -23.57
N PHE A 990 -32.66 20.03 -22.81
CA PHE A 990 -32.90 19.88 -21.37
C PHE A 990 -32.70 21.19 -20.58
N LEU A 991 -31.60 21.90 -20.80
CA LEU A 991 -31.27 23.17 -20.12
C LEU A 991 -32.24 24.31 -20.47
N HIS A 992 -33.12 24.13 -21.46
CA HIS A 992 -34.19 25.07 -21.77
C HIS A 992 -35.50 24.64 -21.12
N GLU A 993 -35.95 23.41 -21.40
CA GLU A 993 -37.20 22.82 -20.89
C GLU A 993 -37.29 22.86 -19.36
N VAL A 994 -36.17 22.61 -18.67
CA VAL A 994 -36.09 22.65 -17.20
C VAL A 994 -36.35 24.05 -16.63
N THR A 995 -36.09 25.10 -17.42
CA THR A 995 -36.37 26.48 -16.99
C THR A 995 -37.81 26.90 -17.30
N GLU A 996 -38.38 26.44 -18.40
CA GLU A 996 -39.80 26.67 -18.74
C GLU A 996 -40.72 25.93 -17.77
N SER A 997 -40.36 24.71 -17.37
CA SER A 997 -41.09 23.87 -16.40
C SER A 997 -40.97 24.33 -14.95
N ALA A 998 -40.18 25.37 -14.67
CA ALA A 998 -39.98 25.97 -13.35
C ALA A 998 -40.70 27.33 -13.23
N ILE A 999 -41.88 27.44 -13.87
CA ILE A 999 -42.80 28.59 -13.89
C ILE A 999 -44.18 28.09 -13.44
#